data_AF-A0A0K1EAU5-F1
#
_entry.id   AF-A0A0K1EAU5-F1
#
_cell.length_a   1.000
_cell.length_b   1.000
_cell.length_c   1.000
_cell.angle_alpha   90.00
_cell.angle_beta   90.00
_cell.angle_gamma   90.00
#
_symmetry.space_group_name_H-M   'P 1'
#
loop_
_entity.id
_entity.type
_entity.pdbx_description
1 polymer ?
#
loop_
_entity_poly.entity_id
_entity_poly.type
_entity_poly.pdbx_seq_one_letter_code
_entity_poly.pdbx_strand_id
1 'polypeptide(L)'
;MAREIPARFGVTDHATRRGATLKMGIGAILFAYGILLLCLIDAAALLGATLCAIGVALLGLGAMRRAHGPTVQMLHRAENLLFAGHLGEAQELLDLAEASTRTPLYLRAVDLHRATIALRKGALEDARLHADRGIQRPLSRVSRDDDQVTLASGYALRALVRASMADREGARADIDEVRRCPVAPLEALSRAELAHAILLERADDRAALARHLREKRALLLETPHLRERAIVRAYQRMLKARATSVYREAAEKMPGDEPTLDAWVARLAPGAAAFVHAQRARVSDDPARPAPARRDHDPRRPPAPDPLARATAEARAKLSSSHPLRQTLAALTIFVTVVLTTWHVIAPRVFPALVERLATGDGISTTHLDMLGALWVGLFATTVASIAHHTRRQHRRFLEASSALARGDEERALAALTRLGHARSRTLAASAHLALATAAERRADLATALQHCEEALARLDTPSSRALASDQLVPSILAERAFLFAATGRDTDAAAEIALVTENYPAHAGLDAARLRVDLTLAASQSDLTRVAELAEQAGELPLSPRDELLTALGRAAADPRAAGAIEFDRLEAELRDDPRAHRWLHQVAPTVLAAFARTEEQAPDPVDLICPITPGTRTEPLDAPHAKTDADATRDAELEAEASAEAERDAALATLTPPRPRASPET
;
A
#
# COMPACT_ATOMS: atom_id res chain seq x y z
N MET A 1 12.44 3.51 30.91
CA MET A 1 12.17 2.11 30.53
C MET A 1 11.05 2.12 29.50
N ALA A 2 11.13 1.31 28.44
CA ALA A 2 10.04 1.21 27.46
C ALA A 2 8.81 0.59 28.14
N ARG A 3 7.61 1.11 27.87
CA ARG A 3 6.36 0.48 28.34
C ARG A 3 6.25 -0.90 27.69
N GLU A 4 5.83 -1.89 28.45
CA GLU A 4 5.57 -3.23 27.93
C GLU A 4 4.39 -3.18 26.96
N ILE A 5 4.54 -3.83 25.80
CA ILE A 5 3.49 -3.87 24.78
C ILE A 5 2.43 -4.87 25.24
N PRO A 6 1.15 -4.47 25.38
CA PRO A 6 0.11 -5.41 25.78
C PRO A 6 0.05 -6.60 24.84
N ALA A 7 0.08 -7.82 25.38
CA ALA A 7 0.09 -9.07 24.61
C ALA A 7 -1.11 -9.20 23.65
N ARG A 8 -2.24 -8.54 23.96
CA ARG A 8 -3.44 -8.48 23.10
C ARG A 8 -3.17 -7.93 21.70
N PHE A 9 -2.13 -7.14 21.51
CA PHE A 9 -1.80 -6.58 20.19
C PHE A 9 -1.03 -7.57 19.30
N GLY A 10 -0.57 -8.70 19.83
CA GLY A 10 0.11 -9.74 19.05
C GLY A 10 1.46 -9.31 18.47
N VAL A 11 2.08 -8.25 19.01
CA VAL A 11 3.39 -7.78 18.57
C VAL A 11 4.46 -8.72 19.12
N THR A 12 5.06 -9.52 18.24
CA THR A 12 6.11 -10.48 18.59
C THR A 12 7.50 -9.87 18.38
N ASP A 13 8.53 -10.51 18.94
CA ASP A 13 9.91 -10.10 18.67
C ASP A 13 10.22 -10.18 17.16
N HIS A 14 10.56 -9.04 16.56
CA HIS A 14 10.91 -8.99 15.15
C HIS A 14 12.10 -9.91 14.82
N ALA A 15 11.98 -10.68 13.73
CA ALA A 15 13.03 -11.54 13.18
C ALA A 15 14.42 -10.89 13.06
N THR A 16 14.50 -9.57 12.88
CA THR A 16 15.76 -8.83 12.80
C THR A 16 16.46 -8.66 14.14
N ARG A 17 15.79 -8.89 15.28
CA ARG A 17 16.37 -8.71 16.64
C ARG A 17 17.62 -9.56 16.85
N ARG A 18 17.63 -10.81 16.39
CA ARG A 18 18.82 -11.69 16.49
C ARG A 18 19.98 -11.14 15.66
N GLY A 19 19.71 -10.76 14.41
CA GLY A 19 20.71 -10.18 13.52
C GLY A 19 21.24 -8.82 14.02
N ALA A 20 20.39 -8.01 14.63
CA ALA A 20 20.76 -6.74 15.25
C ALA A 20 21.66 -6.97 16.47
N THR A 21 21.30 -7.93 17.34
CA THR A 21 22.10 -8.29 18.53
C THR A 21 23.46 -8.84 18.14
N LEU A 22 23.52 -9.70 17.12
CA LEU A 22 24.78 -10.21 16.59
C LEU A 22 25.67 -9.07 16.06
N LYS A 23 25.11 -8.12 15.30
CA LYS A 23 25.85 -6.94 14.81
C LYS A 23 26.37 -6.07 15.95
N MET A 24 25.59 -5.89 17.01
CA MET A 24 26.04 -5.18 18.20
C MET A 24 27.19 -5.92 18.88
N GLY A 25 27.10 -7.25 19.02
CA GLY A 25 28.17 -8.07 19.60
C GLY A 25 29.47 -7.99 18.79
N ILE A 26 29.39 -8.17 17.46
CA ILE A 26 30.54 -8.03 16.55
C ILE A 26 31.11 -6.61 16.64
N GLY A 27 30.25 -5.59 16.63
CA GLY A 27 30.66 -4.20 16.73
C GLY A 27 31.39 -3.88 18.04
N ALA A 28 30.90 -4.41 19.17
CA ALA A 28 31.56 -4.27 20.47
C ALA A 28 32.95 -4.95 20.50
N ILE A 29 33.06 -6.16 19.94
CA ILE A 29 34.34 -6.88 19.85
C ILE A 29 35.35 -6.09 19.01
N LEU A 30 34.94 -5.62 17.82
CA LEU A 30 35.82 -4.83 16.94
C LEU A 30 36.23 -3.50 17.58
N PHE A 31 35.32 -2.84 18.29
CA PHE A 31 35.62 -1.59 18.99
C PHE A 31 36.62 -1.80 20.12
N ALA A 32 36.41 -2.81 20.98
CA ALA A 32 37.30 -3.13 22.08
C ALA A 32 38.69 -3.55 21.59
N TYR A 33 38.74 -4.35 20.53
CA TYR A 33 40.00 -4.76 19.89
C TYR A 33 40.72 -3.57 19.23
N GLY A 34 39.99 -2.64 18.62
CA GLY A 34 40.54 -1.38 18.11
C GLY A 34 41.17 -0.51 19.21
N ILE A 35 40.51 -0.39 20.38
CA ILE A 35 41.07 0.30 21.56
C ILE A 35 42.34 -0.38 22.04
N LEU A 36 42.33 -1.72 22.12
CA LEU A 36 43.51 -2.48 22.54
C LEU A 36 44.71 -2.21 21.64
N LEU A 37 44.50 -2.16 20.32
CA LEU A 37 45.54 -1.82 19.34
C LEU A 37 46.03 -0.37 19.51
N LEU A 38 45.11 0.59 19.71
CA LEU A 38 45.46 1.99 19.96
C LEU A 38 46.30 2.18 21.23
N CYS A 39 46.02 1.43 22.30
CA CYS A 39 46.69 1.61 23.59
C CYS A 39 48.02 0.84 23.70
N LEU A 40 48.17 -0.29 23.03
CA LEU A 40 49.34 -1.15 23.21
C LEU A 40 50.45 -0.93 22.16
N ILE A 41 50.18 -0.18 21.08
CA ILE A 41 51.00 -0.20 19.85
C ILE A 41 50.89 1.11 19.09
N ASP A 42 51.86 2.01 19.27
CA ASP A 42 51.89 3.29 18.57
C ASP A 42 51.90 3.13 17.03
N ALA A 43 52.58 2.09 16.53
CA ALA A 43 52.67 1.79 15.08
C ALA A 43 51.40 1.18 14.46
N ALA A 44 50.34 0.91 15.24
CA ALA A 44 49.07 0.36 14.74
C ALA A 44 47.88 1.29 14.97
N ALA A 45 48.14 2.57 15.29
CA ALA A 45 47.10 3.51 15.69
C ALA A 45 46.00 3.67 14.64
N LEU A 46 46.37 3.76 13.35
CA LEU A 46 45.41 3.96 12.26
C LEU A 46 44.47 2.75 12.08
N LEU A 47 45.01 1.54 12.15
CA LEU A 47 44.23 0.31 12.10
C LEU A 47 43.31 0.19 13.32
N GLY A 48 43.81 0.49 14.52
CA GLY A 48 43.01 0.52 15.73
C GLY A 48 41.84 1.49 15.62
N ALA A 49 42.09 2.71 15.14
CA ALA A 49 41.06 3.72 14.87
C ALA A 49 40.02 3.23 13.83
N THR A 50 40.45 2.51 12.81
CA THR A 50 39.57 1.92 11.78
C THR A 50 38.60 0.91 12.38
N LEU A 51 39.14 -0.02 13.18
CA LEU A 51 38.36 -1.06 13.83
C LEU A 51 37.38 -0.45 14.84
N CYS A 52 37.80 0.60 15.55
CA CYS A 52 36.90 1.39 16.37
C CYS A 52 35.77 2.01 15.53
N ALA A 53 36.07 2.65 14.40
CA ALA A 53 35.07 3.27 13.54
C ALA A 53 34.06 2.25 12.98
N ILE A 54 34.53 1.10 12.51
CA ILE A 54 33.68 -0.01 12.04
C ILE A 54 32.84 -0.56 13.19
N GLY A 55 33.46 -0.75 14.37
CA GLY A 55 32.78 -1.22 15.57
C GLY A 55 31.63 -0.30 15.99
N VAL A 56 31.88 1.00 16.04
CA VAL A 56 30.87 2.04 16.32
C VAL A 56 29.76 2.03 15.26
N ALA A 57 30.11 1.91 13.97
CA ALA A 57 29.13 1.86 12.90
C ALA A 57 28.20 0.63 13.02
N LEU A 58 28.74 -0.55 13.32
CA LEU A 58 27.95 -1.77 13.53
C LEU A 58 27.09 -1.72 14.79
N LEU A 59 27.63 -1.16 15.88
CA LEU A 59 26.87 -0.89 17.11
C LEU A 59 25.70 0.05 16.82
N GLY A 60 25.95 1.17 16.13
CA GLY A 60 24.93 2.13 15.74
C GLY A 60 23.86 1.52 14.85
N LEU A 61 24.25 0.79 13.80
CA LEU A 61 23.30 0.10 12.91
C LEU A 61 22.50 -0.99 13.62
N GLY A 62 23.13 -1.74 14.53
CA GLY A 62 22.48 -2.77 15.33
C GLY A 62 21.48 -2.18 16.32
N ALA A 63 21.87 -1.13 17.06
CA ALA A 63 20.99 -0.41 17.98
C ALA A 63 19.81 0.24 17.24
N MET A 64 20.07 0.87 16.09
CA MET A 64 19.05 1.48 15.25
C MET A 64 18.02 0.44 14.78
N ARG A 65 18.46 -0.69 14.20
CA ARG A 65 17.55 -1.77 13.77
C ARG A 65 16.76 -2.37 14.92
N ARG A 66 17.40 -2.54 16.09
CA ARG A 66 16.75 -3.07 17.29
C ARG A 66 15.66 -2.13 17.80
N ALA A 67 15.86 -0.81 17.71
CA ALA A 67 14.87 0.18 18.08
C ALA A 67 13.74 0.30 17.04
N HIS A 68 14.06 0.20 15.75
CA HIS A 68 13.10 0.39 14.67
C HIS A 68 12.09 -0.75 14.53
N GLY A 69 12.54 -1.99 14.73
CA GLY A 69 11.74 -3.17 14.44
C GLY A 69 10.37 -3.20 15.15
N PRO A 70 10.33 -3.10 16.49
CA PRO A 70 9.07 -3.08 17.24
C PRO A 70 8.16 -1.91 16.83
N THR A 71 8.72 -0.72 16.59
CA THR A 71 7.94 0.46 16.18
C THR A 71 7.25 0.23 14.84
N VAL A 72 7.92 -0.38 13.85
CA VAL A 72 7.31 -0.70 12.55
C VAL A 72 6.14 -1.68 12.71
N GLN A 73 6.32 -2.72 13.52
CA GLN A 73 5.23 -3.69 13.79
C GLN A 73 4.03 -3.04 14.51
N MET A 74 4.28 -2.12 15.46
CA MET A 74 3.21 -1.34 16.09
C MET A 74 2.46 -0.48 15.09
N LEU A 75 3.17 0.20 14.18
CA LEU A 75 2.53 1.03 13.15
C LEU A 75 1.67 0.19 12.20
N HIS A 76 2.19 -0.93 11.69
CA HIS A 76 1.42 -1.85 10.84
C HIS A 76 0.21 -2.43 11.56
N ARG A 77 0.33 -2.75 12.85
CA ARG A 77 -0.80 -3.26 13.64
C ARG A 77 -1.82 -2.16 13.94
N ALA A 78 -1.39 -0.92 14.17
CA ALA A 78 -2.28 0.22 14.36
C ALA A 78 -3.05 0.52 13.07
N GLU A 79 -2.41 0.38 11.91
CA GLU A 79 -3.03 0.49 10.59
C GLU A 79 -4.09 -0.61 10.37
N ASN A 80 -3.80 -1.87 10.71
CA ASN A 80 -4.80 -2.94 10.71
C ASN A 80 -6.02 -2.60 11.59
N LEU A 81 -5.78 -2.15 12.82
CA LEU A 81 -6.84 -1.78 13.75
C LEU A 81 -7.64 -0.58 13.25
N LEU A 82 -6.98 0.37 12.58
CA LEU A 82 -7.63 1.48 11.89
C LEU A 82 -8.58 0.93 10.83
N PHE A 83 -8.12 0.08 9.90
CA PHE A 83 -8.98 -0.49 8.86
C PHE A 83 -10.13 -1.35 9.38
N ALA A 84 -9.93 -2.03 10.52
CA ALA A 84 -10.97 -2.77 11.21
C ALA A 84 -11.99 -1.88 11.98
N GLY A 85 -11.82 -0.55 11.98
CA GLY A 85 -12.68 0.38 12.72
C GLY A 85 -12.42 0.44 14.23
N HIS A 86 -11.36 -0.21 14.72
CA HIS A 86 -10.95 -0.21 16.13
C HIS A 86 -10.08 1.01 16.46
N LEU A 87 -10.64 2.21 16.28
CA LEU A 87 -9.91 3.48 16.36
C LEU A 87 -9.26 3.73 17.73
N GLY A 88 -9.91 3.32 18.82
CA GLY A 88 -9.37 3.45 20.18
C GLY A 88 -8.14 2.58 20.43
N GLU A 89 -8.18 1.31 20.02
CA GLU A 89 -7.05 0.38 20.13
C GLU A 89 -5.89 0.81 19.22
N ALA A 90 -6.19 1.32 18.02
CA ALA A 90 -5.19 1.88 17.11
C ALA A 90 -4.47 3.07 17.77
N GLN A 91 -5.21 4.01 18.38
CA GLN A 91 -4.65 5.17 19.07
C GLN A 91 -3.72 4.76 20.23
N GLU A 92 -4.11 3.79 21.05
CA GLU A 92 -3.28 3.29 22.14
C GLU A 92 -1.94 2.75 21.62
N LEU A 93 -1.97 2.01 20.51
CA LEU A 93 -0.76 1.45 19.91
C LEU A 93 0.15 2.52 19.29
N LEU A 94 -0.43 3.60 18.75
CA LEU A 94 0.32 4.77 18.28
C LEU A 94 0.99 5.52 19.44
N ASP A 95 0.35 5.60 20.60
CA ASP A 95 0.94 6.20 21.81
C ASP A 95 2.14 5.38 22.31
N LEU A 96 2.03 4.04 22.27
CA LEU A 96 3.15 3.13 22.57
C LEU A 96 4.28 3.29 21.54
N ALA A 97 3.95 3.41 20.25
CA ALA A 97 4.93 3.61 19.19
C ALA A 97 5.70 4.92 19.36
N GLU A 98 5.02 6.03 19.64
CA GLU A 98 5.63 7.34 19.93
C GLU A 98 6.58 7.25 21.14
N ALA A 99 6.16 6.58 22.21
CA ALA A 99 7.02 6.40 23.39
C ALA A 99 8.26 5.53 23.12
N SER A 100 8.20 4.64 22.12
CA SER A 100 9.27 3.68 21.79
C SER A 100 10.38 4.25 20.89
N THR A 101 10.12 5.36 20.18
CA THR A 101 11.00 5.84 19.12
C THR A 101 11.32 7.33 19.23
N ARG A 102 12.50 7.71 18.74
CA ARG A 102 12.91 9.12 18.56
C ARG A 102 13.17 9.45 17.10
N THR A 103 12.92 8.50 16.19
CA THR A 103 13.24 8.68 14.77
C THR A 103 12.16 9.56 14.13
N PRO A 104 12.51 10.70 13.50
CA PRO A 104 11.53 11.62 12.94
C PRO A 104 10.57 10.98 11.92
N LEU A 105 11.07 10.02 11.12
CA LEU A 105 10.26 9.26 10.16
C LEU A 105 9.06 8.57 10.84
N TYR A 106 9.29 7.84 11.93
CA TYR A 106 8.22 7.12 12.62
C TYR A 106 7.31 8.05 13.42
N LEU A 107 7.85 9.13 14.00
CA LEU A 107 7.02 10.14 14.65
C LEU A 107 6.08 10.83 13.65
N ARG A 108 6.56 11.09 12.42
CA ARG A 108 5.71 11.58 11.33
C ARG A 108 4.62 10.57 10.99
N ALA A 109 4.96 9.29 10.83
CA ALA A 109 3.97 8.25 10.56
C ALA A 109 2.90 8.15 11.66
N VAL A 110 3.30 8.24 12.95
CA VAL A 110 2.36 8.31 14.08
C VAL A 110 1.42 9.51 13.95
N ASP A 111 1.95 10.71 13.72
CA ASP A 111 1.12 11.91 13.57
C ASP A 111 0.16 11.78 12.37
N LEU A 112 0.59 11.17 11.25
CA LEU A 112 -0.29 10.96 10.09
C LEU A 112 -1.39 9.92 10.35
N HIS A 113 -1.11 8.82 11.04
CA HIS A 113 -2.16 7.86 11.40
C HIS A 113 -3.18 8.47 12.38
N ARG A 114 -2.73 9.32 13.32
CA ARG A 114 -3.64 10.09 14.19
C ARG A 114 -4.50 11.06 13.38
N ALA A 115 -3.92 11.71 12.37
CA ALA A 115 -4.68 12.55 11.45
C ALA A 115 -5.75 11.74 10.68
N THR A 116 -5.43 10.53 10.23
CA THR A 116 -6.41 9.63 9.60
C THR A 116 -7.50 9.18 10.58
N ILE A 117 -7.15 8.87 11.83
CA ILE A 117 -8.14 8.54 12.88
C ILE A 117 -9.09 9.72 13.11
N ALA A 118 -8.56 10.93 13.28
CA ALA A 118 -9.36 12.14 13.46
C ALA A 118 -10.25 12.42 12.24
N LEU A 119 -9.73 12.25 11.02
CA LEU A 119 -10.50 12.37 9.78
C LEU A 119 -11.66 11.37 9.76
N ARG A 120 -11.43 10.11 10.14
CA ARG A 120 -12.47 9.07 10.21
C ARG A 120 -13.56 9.39 11.23
N LYS A 121 -13.18 9.95 12.38
CA LYS A 121 -14.12 10.49 13.39
C LYS A 121 -14.89 11.73 12.91
N GLY A 122 -14.55 12.28 11.75
CA GLY A 122 -15.10 13.53 11.23
C GLY A 122 -14.67 14.75 12.05
N ALA A 123 -13.53 14.68 12.76
CA ALA A 123 -12.92 15.76 13.52
C ALA A 123 -11.86 16.46 12.66
N LEU A 124 -12.31 17.30 11.73
CA LEU A 124 -11.46 17.90 10.69
C LEU A 124 -10.33 18.78 11.25
N GLU A 125 -10.58 19.55 12.31
CA GLU A 125 -9.54 20.39 12.93
C GLU A 125 -8.42 19.56 13.59
N ASP A 126 -8.78 18.50 14.31
CA ASP A 126 -7.81 17.59 14.92
C ASP A 126 -6.99 16.87 13.83
N ALA A 127 -7.65 16.46 12.74
CA ALA A 127 -7.00 15.87 11.58
C ALA A 127 -5.97 16.83 10.96
N ARG A 128 -6.34 18.11 10.80
CA ARG A 128 -5.45 19.17 10.30
C ARG A 128 -4.26 19.36 11.23
N LEU A 129 -4.49 19.48 12.53
CA LEU A 129 -3.45 19.70 13.53
C LEU A 129 -2.42 18.55 13.56
N HIS A 130 -2.90 17.31 13.49
CA HIS A 130 -2.02 16.14 13.42
C HIS A 130 -1.24 16.08 12.09
N ALA A 131 -1.88 16.38 10.96
CA ALA A 131 -1.19 16.46 9.67
C ALA A 131 -0.12 17.56 9.66
N ASP A 132 -0.42 18.74 10.20
CA ASP A 132 0.51 19.86 10.37
C ASP A 132 1.73 19.45 11.19
N ARG A 133 1.51 18.79 12.34
CA ARG A 133 2.60 18.26 13.17
C ARG A 133 3.48 17.27 12.42
N GLY A 134 2.88 16.36 11.65
CA GLY A 134 3.61 15.38 10.84
C GLY A 134 4.49 16.06 9.77
N ILE A 135 3.93 17.02 9.04
CA ILE A 135 4.63 17.80 8.01
C ILE A 135 5.80 18.59 8.61
N GLN A 136 5.62 19.18 9.80
CA GLN A 136 6.64 19.98 10.48
C GLN A 136 7.78 19.14 11.11
N ARG A 137 7.65 17.80 11.19
CA ARG A 137 8.74 16.96 11.70
C ARG A 137 9.99 17.09 10.81
N PRO A 138 11.19 17.20 11.40
CA PRO A 138 12.42 17.31 10.61
C PRO A 138 12.63 16.07 9.74
N LEU A 139 13.16 16.26 8.53
CA LEU A 139 13.56 15.15 7.67
C LEU A 139 14.77 14.44 8.29
N SER A 140 14.75 13.11 8.27
CA SER A 140 15.90 12.32 8.66
C SER A 140 17.04 12.51 7.64
N ARG A 141 18.29 12.39 8.10
CA ARG A 141 19.45 12.42 7.19
C ARG A 141 19.69 11.07 6.49
N VAL A 142 19.13 9.99 7.04
CA VAL A 142 19.46 8.61 6.62
C VAL A 142 18.45 8.07 5.62
N SER A 143 17.16 8.38 5.80
CA SER A 143 16.01 7.88 5.03
C SER A 143 15.21 9.01 4.40
N ARG A 144 15.91 9.94 3.72
CA ARG A 144 15.28 11.10 3.07
C ARG A 144 14.22 10.72 2.05
N ASP A 145 14.44 9.66 1.27
CA ASP A 145 13.49 9.22 0.26
C ASP A 145 12.19 8.72 0.92
N ASP A 146 12.30 7.93 2.00
CA ASP A 146 11.13 7.47 2.78
C ASP A 146 10.43 8.65 3.47
N ASP A 147 11.19 9.62 3.98
CA ASP A 147 10.60 10.84 4.54
C ASP A 147 9.82 11.63 3.48
N GLN A 148 10.29 11.69 2.23
CA GLN A 148 9.59 12.37 1.13
C GLN A 148 8.28 11.68 0.77
N VAL A 149 8.25 10.34 0.78
CA VAL A 149 7.01 9.56 0.59
C VAL A 149 6.02 9.89 1.69
N THR A 150 6.43 9.81 2.96
CA THR A 150 5.54 10.13 4.09
C THR A 150 5.12 11.60 4.11
N LEU A 151 6.01 12.51 3.72
CA LEU A 151 5.70 13.94 3.63
C LEU A 151 4.65 14.23 2.55
N ALA A 152 4.74 13.58 1.38
CA ALA A 152 3.72 13.67 0.35
C ALA A 152 2.36 13.15 0.85
N SER A 153 2.32 12.04 1.59
CA SER A 153 1.09 11.56 2.24
C SER A 153 0.53 12.58 3.25
N GLY A 154 1.40 13.25 4.00
CA GLY A 154 1.00 14.32 4.92
C GLY A 154 0.36 15.51 4.22
N TYR A 155 0.97 16.01 3.14
CA TYR A 155 0.39 17.07 2.32
C TYR A 155 -0.95 16.65 1.70
N ALA A 156 -1.04 15.42 1.17
CA ALA A 156 -2.28 14.93 0.58
C ALA A 156 -3.42 14.83 1.59
N LEU A 157 -3.15 14.35 2.80
CA LEU A 157 -4.13 14.28 3.88
C LEU A 157 -4.56 15.68 4.32
N ARG A 158 -3.61 16.62 4.48
CA ARG A 158 -3.92 18.01 4.82
C ARG A 158 -4.71 18.71 3.73
N ALA A 159 -4.40 18.46 2.45
CA ALA A 159 -5.15 18.97 1.30
C ALA A 159 -6.62 18.54 1.36
N LEU A 160 -6.87 17.25 1.61
CA LEU A 160 -8.22 16.70 1.74
C LEU A 160 -9.00 17.35 2.89
N VAL A 161 -8.36 17.50 4.05
CA VAL A 161 -8.95 18.16 5.23
C VAL A 161 -9.25 19.64 4.93
N ARG A 162 -8.30 20.38 4.36
CA ARG A 162 -8.46 21.81 4.02
C ARG A 162 -9.55 22.04 2.97
N ALA A 163 -9.61 21.20 1.94
CA ALA A 163 -10.69 21.24 0.94
C ALA A 163 -12.06 21.04 1.60
N SER A 164 -12.15 20.08 2.53
CA SER A 164 -13.35 19.81 3.33
C SER A 164 -13.71 20.95 4.29
N MET A 165 -12.73 21.75 4.72
CA MET A 165 -12.93 22.94 5.56
C MET A 165 -13.14 24.24 4.77
N ALA A 166 -13.25 24.18 3.43
CA ALA A 166 -13.33 25.34 2.54
C ALA A 166 -12.08 26.23 2.48
N ASP A 167 -10.92 25.77 2.98
CA ASP A 167 -9.63 26.44 2.80
C ASP A 167 -9.09 26.15 1.39
N ARG A 168 -9.60 26.89 0.40
CA ARG A 168 -9.33 26.67 -1.02
C ARG A 168 -7.85 26.90 -1.37
N GLU A 169 -7.24 27.95 -0.84
CA GLU A 169 -5.86 28.32 -1.16
C GLU A 169 -4.87 27.34 -0.53
N GLY A 170 -5.06 27.02 0.77
CA GLY A 170 -4.21 26.05 1.46
C GLY A 170 -4.31 24.65 0.85
N ALA A 171 -5.51 24.22 0.46
CA ALA A 171 -5.70 22.94 -0.22
C ALA A 171 -4.99 22.90 -1.58
N ARG A 172 -5.10 23.95 -2.40
CA ARG A 172 -4.40 24.02 -3.70
C ARG A 172 -2.88 23.96 -3.55
N ALA A 173 -2.33 24.70 -2.59
CA ALA A 173 -0.90 24.67 -2.31
C ALA A 173 -0.42 23.25 -1.96
N ASP A 174 -1.15 22.56 -1.08
CA ASP A 174 -0.81 21.19 -0.68
C ASP A 174 -0.97 20.19 -1.85
N ILE A 175 -2.02 20.31 -2.67
CA ILE A 175 -2.20 19.50 -3.89
C ILE A 175 -1.00 19.66 -4.83
N ASP A 176 -0.55 20.90 -5.04
CA ASP A 176 0.58 21.16 -5.93
C ASP A 176 1.90 20.61 -5.36
N GLU A 177 2.12 20.65 -4.04
CA GLU A 177 3.28 19.99 -3.42
C GLU A 177 3.28 18.48 -3.65
N VAL A 178 2.13 17.82 -3.53
CA VAL A 178 1.99 16.38 -3.81
C VAL A 178 2.28 16.08 -5.27
N ARG A 179 1.71 16.86 -6.20
CA ARG A 179 1.90 16.67 -7.65
C ARG A 179 3.36 16.85 -8.07
N ARG A 180 4.07 17.82 -7.46
CA ARG A 180 5.50 18.08 -7.72
C ARG A 180 6.42 17.01 -7.15
N CYS A 181 5.99 16.23 -6.16
CA CYS A 181 6.82 15.20 -5.56
C CYS A 181 6.99 14.00 -6.52
N PRO A 182 8.22 13.71 -7.01
CA PRO A 182 8.45 12.65 -8.00
C PRO A 182 8.20 11.25 -7.44
N VAL A 183 8.30 11.09 -6.13
CA VAL A 183 8.12 9.83 -5.39
C VAL A 183 6.79 9.80 -4.61
N ALA A 184 5.84 10.68 -4.94
CA ALA A 184 4.53 10.67 -4.29
C ALA A 184 3.90 9.27 -4.42
N PRO A 185 3.52 8.62 -3.31
CA PRO A 185 2.85 7.34 -3.36
C PRO A 185 1.48 7.51 -4.02
N LEU A 186 0.98 6.41 -4.58
CA LEU A 186 -0.31 6.35 -5.27
C LEU A 186 -1.45 6.90 -4.40
N GLU A 187 -1.45 6.56 -3.10
CA GLU A 187 -2.45 7.02 -2.12
C GLU A 187 -2.41 8.53 -1.88
N ALA A 188 -1.22 9.13 -1.84
CA ALA A 188 -1.07 10.57 -1.71
C ALA A 188 -1.60 11.29 -2.96
N LEU A 189 -1.27 10.77 -4.15
CA LEU A 189 -1.79 11.31 -5.41
C LEU A 189 -3.32 11.21 -5.46
N SER A 190 -3.90 10.08 -5.10
CA SER A 190 -5.36 9.89 -5.13
C SER A 190 -6.10 10.80 -4.16
N ARG A 191 -5.57 10.98 -2.93
CA ARG A 191 -6.14 11.94 -1.96
C ARG A 191 -6.01 13.39 -2.43
N ALA A 192 -4.89 13.76 -3.05
CA ALA A 192 -4.73 15.10 -3.61
C ALA A 192 -5.73 15.37 -4.74
N GLU A 193 -5.96 14.40 -5.63
CA GLU A 193 -6.97 14.54 -6.68
C GLU A 193 -8.42 14.48 -6.16
N LEU A 194 -8.68 13.77 -5.05
CA LEU A 194 -9.97 13.83 -4.36
C LEU A 194 -10.19 15.20 -3.71
N ALA A 195 -9.17 15.76 -3.06
CA ALA A 195 -9.21 17.13 -2.55
C ALA A 195 -9.52 18.13 -3.66
N HIS A 196 -8.91 17.96 -4.84
CA HIS A 196 -9.22 18.77 -6.02
C HIS A 196 -10.69 18.63 -6.47
N ALA A 197 -11.23 17.40 -6.48
CA ALA A 197 -12.64 17.17 -6.79
C ALA A 197 -13.59 17.89 -5.82
N ILE A 198 -13.29 17.87 -4.52
CA ILE A 198 -14.06 18.62 -3.50
C ILE A 198 -13.99 20.14 -3.76
N LEU A 199 -12.83 20.66 -4.15
CA LEU A 199 -12.71 22.09 -4.49
C LEU A 199 -13.54 22.48 -5.72
N LEU A 200 -13.60 21.62 -6.75
CA LEU A 200 -14.40 21.84 -7.95
C LEU A 200 -15.90 21.79 -7.65
N GLU A 201 -16.34 20.83 -6.84
CA GLU A 201 -17.73 20.76 -6.39
C GLU A 201 -18.12 22.02 -5.59
N ARG A 202 -17.30 22.45 -4.63
CA ARG A 202 -17.56 23.67 -3.85
C ARG A 202 -17.47 24.97 -4.64
N ALA A 203 -16.90 24.93 -5.84
CA ALA A 203 -16.93 26.04 -6.78
C ALA A 203 -18.17 26.01 -7.69
N ASP A 204 -19.04 25.01 -7.54
CA ASP A 204 -20.19 24.70 -8.39
C ASP A 204 -19.82 24.51 -9.89
N ASP A 205 -18.57 24.12 -10.16
CA ASP A 205 -18.09 23.85 -11.52
C ASP A 205 -18.31 22.38 -11.88
N ARG A 206 -19.57 22.03 -12.16
CA ARG A 206 -19.98 20.65 -12.48
C ARG A 206 -19.29 20.12 -13.74
N ALA A 207 -19.02 20.97 -14.72
CA ALA A 207 -18.34 20.59 -15.95
C ALA A 207 -16.87 20.22 -15.70
N ALA A 208 -16.14 21.05 -14.95
CA ALA A 208 -14.75 20.74 -14.57
C ALA A 208 -14.69 19.52 -13.66
N LEU A 209 -15.62 19.37 -12.72
CA LEU A 209 -15.71 18.18 -11.87
C LEU A 209 -15.91 16.91 -12.72
N ALA A 210 -16.85 16.92 -13.66
CA ALA A 210 -17.12 15.78 -14.54
C ALA A 210 -15.88 15.39 -15.37
N ARG A 211 -15.20 16.38 -15.96
CA ARG A 211 -13.95 16.18 -16.70
C ARG A 211 -12.87 15.58 -15.80
N HIS A 212 -12.66 16.17 -14.62
CA HIS A 212 -11.66 15.72 -13.65
C HIS A 212 -11.89 14.26 -13.20
N LEU A 213 -13.13 13.91 -12.84
CA LEU A 213 -13.48 12.55 -12.44
C LEU A 213 -13.29 11.52 -13.58
N ARG A 214 -13.48 11.93 -14.83
CA ARG A 214 -13.24 11.08 -16.01
C ARG A 214 -11.75 10.88 -16.23
N GLU A 215 -10.98 11.98 -16.28
CA GLU A 215 -9.53 11.96 -16.51
C GLU A 215 -8.76 11.21 -15.41
N LYS A 216 -9.19 11.37 -14.15
CA LYS A 216 -8.54 10.76 -12.99
C LYS A 216 -9.26 9.52 -12.47
N ARG A 217 -10.19 8.93 -13.24
CA ARG A 217 -11.03 7.80 -12.81
C ARG A 217 -10.21 6.65 -12.22
N ALA A 218 -9.18 6.19 -12.94
CA ALA A 218 -8.33 5.10 -12.48
C ALA A 218 -7.67 5.41 -11.14
N LEU A 219 -7.11 6.61 -10.97
CA LEU A 219 -6.47 7.03 -9.73
C LEU A 219 -7.46 7.18 -8.57
N LEU A 220 -8.63 7.77 -8.81
CA LEU A 220 -9.68 8.05 -7.81
C LEU A 220 -10.49 6.83 -7.40
N LEU A 221 -10.50 5.76 -8.21
CA LEU A 221 -11.17 4.52 -7.86
C LEU A 221 -10.18 3.43 -7.42
N GLU A 222 -8.98 3.30 -7.98
CA GLU A 222 -8.09 2.19 -7.64
C GLU A 222 -7.51 2.24 -6.22
N THR A 223 -7.33 3.43 -5.68
CA THR A 223 -6.44 3.62 -4.53
C THR A 223 -7.11 4.14 -3.26
N PRO A 224 -8.01 5.14 -3.31
CA PRO A 224 -8.58 5.71 -2.11
C PRO A 224 -9.22 4.64 -1.23
N HIS A 225 -9.28 4.91 0.08
CA HIS A 225 -10.01 4.03 0.99
C HIS A 225 -11.50 3.95 0.61
N LEU A 226 -12.19 2.90 1.05
CA LEU A 226 -13.61 2.67 0.75
C LEU A 226 -14.48 3.93 0.98
N ARG A 227 -14.30 4.61 2.11
CA ARG A 227 -15.03 5.87 2.43
C ARG A 227 -14.73 6.99 1.44
N GLU A 228 -13.47 7.16 1.06
CA GLU A 228 -13.04 8.15 0.07
C GLU A 228 -13.59 7.82 -1.33
N ARG A 229 -13.62 6.53 -1.71
CA ARG A 229 -14.28 6.07 -2.96
C ARG A 229 -15.78 6.31 -2.95
N ALA A 230 -16.43 6.20 -1.79
CA ALA A 230 -17.85 6.51 -1.67
C ALA A 230 -18.15 7.97 -2.04
N ILE A 231 -17.26 8.92 -1.71
CA ILE A 231 -17.35 10.32 -2.17
C ILE A 231 -17.25 10.39 -3.70
N VAL A 232 -16.26 9.72 -4.30
CA VAL A 232 -16.07 9.72 -5.76
C VAL A 232 -17.30 9.17 -6.48
N ARG A 233 -17.82 8.02 -6.03
CA ARG A 233 -19.04 7.41 -6.59
C ARG A 233 -20.27 8.30 -6.38
N ALA A 234 -20.37 8.98 -5.23
CA ALA A 234 -21.45 9.93 -4.98
C ALA A 234 -21.40 11.14 -5.92
N TYR A 235 -20.22 11.69 -6.22
CA TYR A 235 -20.09 12.74 -7.25
C TYR A 235 -20.45 12.25 -8.65
N GLN A 236 -20.06 11.03 -9.02
CA GLN A 236 -20.45 10.46 -10.31
C GLN A 236 -21.98 10.34 -10.43
N ARG A 237 -22.67 9.92 -9.36
CA ARG A 237 -24.15 9.89 -9.31
C ARG A 237 -24.76 11.29 -9.36
N MET A 238 -24.20 12.23 -8.59
CA MET A 238 -24.62 13.63 -8.59
C MET A 238 -24.59 14.24 -9.99
N LEU A 239 -23.57 13.94 -10.79
CA LEU A 239 -23.45 14.45 -12.15
C LEU A 239 -24.43 13.80 -13.14
N LYS A 240 -24.88 12.56 -12.87
CA LYS A 240 -25.89 11.85 -13.68
C LYS A 240 -27.32 12.26 -13.33
N ALA A 241 -27.59 12.68 -12.10
CA ALA A 241 -28.94 13.05 -11.65
C ALA A 241 -29.41 14.37 -12.27
N ARG A 242 -30.54 14.33 -13.00
CA ARG A 242 -31.27 15.55 -13.44
C ARG A 242 -31.82 16.25 -12.19
N ALA A 243 -31.59 17.56 -12.08
CA ALA A 243 -31.77 18.35 -10.87
C ALA A 243 -33.22 18.44 -10.39
N THR A 244 -33.66 17.50 -9.53
CA THR A 244 -34.85 17.62 -8.65
C THR A 244 -35.02 16.35 -7.83
N SER A 245 -34.45 16.28 -6.63
CA SER A 245 -34.98 15.40 -5.59
C SER A 245 -35.08 16.16 -4.28
N VAL A 246 -36.28 16.13 -3.71
CA VAL A 246 -36.64 16.80 -2.45
C VAL A 246 -36.05 16.00 -1.29
N TYR A 247 -35.38 16.70 -0.37
CA TYR A 247 -34.62 16.13 0.73
C TYR A 247 -35.48 15.39 1.75
N ARG A 248 -34.95 14.27 2.25
CA ARG A 248 -35.41 13.62 3.48
C ARG A 248 -34.29 13.71 4.51
N GLU A 249 -34.55 14.43 5.58
CA GLU A 249 -33.62 14.58 6.71
C GLU A 249 -33.44 13.21 7.38
N ALA A 250 -32.20 12.74 7.48
CA ALA A 250 -31.88 11.49 8.15
C ALA A 250 -31.91 11.69 9.67
N ALA A 251 -32.53 10.76 10.40
CA ALA A 251 -32.63 10.82 11.85
C ALA A 251 -31.25 10.70 12.50
N GLU A 252 -30.96 11.61 13.44
CA GLU A 252 -29.72 11.64 14.20
C GLU A 252 -29.65 10.46 15.18
N LYS A 253 -28.68 9.55 14.99
CA LYS A 253 -28.36 8.50 15.95
C LYS A 253 -26.87 8.22 15.89
N MET A 254 -26.13 8.44 16.99
CA MET A 254 -24.79 7.85 17.12
C MET A 254 -24.42 7.53 18.57
N PRO A 255 -24.60 6.27 19.00
CA PRO A 255 -23.70 5.65 19.95
C PRO A 255 -22.62 4.87 19.18
N GLY A 256 -21.46 5.51 18.95
CA GLY A 256 -20.28 4.90 18.32
C GLY A 256 -19.14 5.91 18.15
N ASP A 257 -17.88 5.45 18.23
CA ASP A 257 -16.69 6.30 18.07
C ASP A 257 -16.51 6.85 16.64
N GLU A 258 -17.18 6.25 15.66
CA GLU A 258 -17.07 6.60 14.24
C GLU A 258 -18.44 6.96 13.64
N PRO A 259 -18.54 8.08 12.89
CA PRO A 259 -19.78 8.44 12.22
C PRO A 259 -20.16 7.45 11.12
N THR A 260 -21.47 7.34 10.89
CA THR A 260 -22.03 6.64 9.72
C THR A 260 -21.47 7.23 8.43
N LEU A 261 -21.41 6.43 7.36
CA LEU A 261 -20.79 6.85 6.10
C LEU A 261 -21.43 8.12 5.53
N ASP A 262 -22.76 8.22 5.56
CA ASP A 262 -23.52 9.39 5.10
C ASP A 262 -23.20 10.64 5.93
N ALA A 263 -23.18 10.54 7.26
CA ALA A 263 -22.82 11.65 8.13
C ALA A 263 -21.35 12.06 7.97
N TRP A 264 -20.46 11.10 7.76
CA TRP A 264 -19.06 11.36 7.46
C TRP A 264 -18.89 12.08 6.12
N VAL A 265 -19.55 11.61 5.05
CA VAL A 265 -19.52 12.28 3.74
C VAL A 265 -20.14 13.66 3.82
N ALA A 266 -21.24 13.86 4.56
CA ALA A 266 -21.85 15.17 4.76
C ALA A 266 -20.88 16.19 5.37
N ARG A 267 -19.96 15.76 6.24
CA ARG A 267 -18.92 16.63 6.80
C ARG A 267 -17.81 16.96 5.80
N LEU A 268 -17.37 16.01 4.99
CA LEU A 268 -16.25 16.23 4.06
C LEU A 268 -16.70 16.89 2.75
N ALA A 269 -17.74 16.33 2.13
CA ALA A 269 -18.25 16.63 0.80
C ALA A 269 -19.78 16.78 0.84
N PRO A 270 -20.30 17.90 1.39
CA PRO A 270 -21.72 18.08 1.65
C PRO A 270 -22.60 17.94 0.40
N GLY A 271 -22.17 18.43 -0.76
CA GLY A 271 -22.94 18.23 -2.01
C GLY A 271 -22.99 16.78 -2.50
N ALA A 272 -22.05 15.93 -2.08
CA ALA A 272 -22.07 14.50 -2.38
C ALA A 272 -23.02 13.71 -1.47
N ALA A 273 -23.33 14.23 -0.27
CA ALA A 273 -23.99 13.47 0.80
C ALA A 273 -25.35 12.89 0.38
N ALA A 274 -26.15 13.68 -0.34
CA ALA A 274 -27.46 13.25 -0.86
C ALA A 274 -27.38 12.10 -1.86
N PHE A 275 -26.20 11.89 -2.45
CA PHE A 275 -25.95 10.85 -3.44
C PHE A 275 -25.19 9.66 -2.86
N VAL A 276 -24.87 9.65 -1.57
CA VAL A 276 -24.31 8.46 -0.92
C VAL A 276 -25.44 7.46 -0.74
N HIS A 277 -25.30 6.28 -1.34
CA HIS A 277 -26.15 5.17 -0.91
C HIS A 277 -25.69 4.81 0.48
N ALA A 278 -26.54 5.10 1.47
CA ALA A 278 -26.40 4.48 2.76
C ALA A 278 -26.46 2.99 2.48
N GLN A 279 -25.29 2.34 2.50
CA GLN A 279 -25.21 0.91 2.63
C GLN A 279 -25.96 0.70 3.93
N ARG A 280 -27.24 0.28 3.84
CA ARG A 280 -28.00 -0.12 5.00
C ARG A 280 -27.23 -1.31 5.52
N ALA A 281 -26.25 -1.04 6.38
CA ALA A 281 -25.81 -2.01 7.35
C ALA A 281 -27.15 -2.45 7.93
N ARG A 282 -27.55 -3.68 7.61
CA ARG A 282 -28.61 -4.37 8.35
C ARG A 282 -28.00 -4.54 9.75
N VAL A 283 -27.90 -3.44 10.49
CA VAL A 283 -27.97 -3.45 11.93
C VAL A 283 -29.31 -4.10 12.12
N SER A 284 -29.25 -5.39 12.45
CA SER A 284 -30.39 -6.19 12.80
C SER A 284 -31.09 -5.42 13.91
N ASP A 285 -32.10 -4.61 13.58
CA ASP A 285 -33.01 -3.96 14.52
C ASP A 285 -33.88 -5.00 15.26
N ASP A 286 -33.50 -6.27 15.20
CA ASP A 286 -33.89 -7.29 16.17
C ASP A 286 -32.98 -7.15 17.41
N PRO A 287 -33.41 -6.43 18.46
CA PRO A 287 -32.67 -6.33 19.72
C PRO A 287 -32.49 -7.69 20.40
N ALA A 288 -33.21 -8.74 19.96
CA ALA A 288 -33.03 -10.10 20.45
C ALA A 288 -31.90 -10.86 19.72
N ARG A 289 -31.37 -10.33 18.60
CA ARG A 289 -30.20 -10.90 17.95
C ARG A 289 -28.97 -10.37 18.69
N PRO A 290 -28.30 -11.17 19.54
CA PRO A 290 -27.13 -10.70 20.28
C PRO A 290 -26.14 -10.12 19.28
N ALA A 291 -25.64 -8.90 19.56
CA ALA A 291 -24.51 -8.33 18.85
C ALA A 291 -23.49 -9.45 18.69
N PRO A 292 -23.03 -9.76 17.46
CA PRO A 292 -22.19 -10.92 17.22
C PRO A 292 -21.05 -10.83 18.22
N ALA A 293 -21.06 -11.73 19.21
CA ALA A 293 -20.08 -11.73 20.28
C ALA A 293 -18.72 -11.62 19.61
N ARG A 294 -17.85 -10.72 20.11
CA ARG A 294 -16.45 -10.60 19.71
C ARG A 294 -15.96 -12.02 19.43
N ARG A 295 -15.85 -12.41 18.16
CA ARG A 295 -15.53 -13.79 17.79
C ARG A 295 -14.04 -13.93 18.04
N ASP A 296 -13.67 -14.05 19.32
CA ASP A 296 -12.43 -14.67 19.74
C ASP A 296 -12.54 -16.13 19.27
N HIS A 297 -12.18 -16.37 18.01
CA HIS A 297 -12.27 -17.65 17.29
C HIS A 297 -13.68 -18.14 16.90
N ASP A 298 -13.94 -18.14 15.60
CA ASP A 298 -15.19 -18.54 14.93
C ASP A 298 -15.26 -20.08 14.68
N PRO A 299 -16.37 -20.77 14.98
CA PRO A 299 -16.60 -22.20 14.74
C PRO A 299 -16.59 -22.67 13.27
N ARG A 300 -16.34 -21.81 12.29
CA ARG A 300 -15.97 -22.19 10.91
C ARG A 300 -14.49 -21.93 10.65
N ARG A 301 -13.61 -22.50 11.48
CA ARG A 301 -12.19 -22.60 11.14
C ARG A 301 -12.14 -23.21 9.72
N PRO A 302 -11.57 -22.53 8.71
CA PRO A 302 -11.42 -23.15 7.40
C PRO A 302 -10.81 -24.53 7.60
N PRO A 303 -11.28 -25.56 6.88
CA PRO A 303 -10.79 -26.92 7.06
C PRO A 303 -9.28 -26.88 7.10
N ALA A 304 -8.69 -27.59 8.07
CA ALA A 304 -7.25 -27.59 8.24
C ALA A 304 -6.61 -27.85 6.86
N PRO A 305 -5.69 -26.99 6.40
CA PRO A 305 -5.16 -27.09 5.04
C PRO A 305 -4.60 -28.50 4.86
N ASP A 306 -4.84 -29.07 3.67
CA ASP A 306 -4.32 -30.39 3.30
C ASP A 306 -2.84 -30.49 3.71
N PRO A 307 -2.45 -31.48 4.55
CA PRO A 307 -1.07 -31.63 5.00
C PRO A 307 -0.05 -31.63 3.87
N LEU A 308 -0.40 -32.16 2.68
CA LEU A 308 0.50 -32.20 1.53
C LEU A 308 0.63 -30.81 0.89
N ALA A 309 -0.47 -30.10 0.69
CA ALA A 309 -0.44 -28.71 0.21
C ALA A 309 0.31 -27.80 1.19
N ARG A 310 0.09 -27.99 2.50
CA ARG A 310 0.83 -27.30 3.57
C ARG A 310 2.32 -27.61 3.51
N ALA A 311 2.71 -28.89 3.42
CA ALA A 311 4.11 -29.27 3.31
C ALA A 311 4.77 -28.69 2.07
N THR A 312 4.05 -28.61 0.96
CA THR A 312 4.52 -28.01 -0.29
C THR A 312 4.67 -26.50 -0.18
N ALA A 313 3.69 -25.81 0.41
CA ALA A 313 3.76 -24.38 0.68
C ALA A 313 4.89 -24.06 1.67
N GLU A 314 5.08 -24.88 2.71
CA GLU A 314 6.22 -24.80 3.62
C GLU A 314 7.54 -25.06 2.91
N ALA A 315 7.62 -26.01 1.99
CA ALA A 315 8.84 -26.28 1.22
C ALA A 315 9.20 -25.10 0.31
N ARG A 316 8.20 -24.44 -0.31
CA ARG A 316 8.37 -23.20 -1.08
C ARG A 316 8.75 -22.01 -0.18
N ALA A 317 8.25 -21.98 1.05
CA ALA A 317 8.56 -20.97 2.05
C ALA A 317 9.92 -21.21 2.75
N LYS A 318 10.35 -22.46 2.85
CA LYS A 318 11.64 -22.86 3.43
C LYS A 318 12.74 -22.46 2.45
N LEU A 319 13.76 -21.83 3.01
CA LEU A 319 14.94 -21.42 2.27
C LEU A 319 15.74 -22.66 1.89
N SER A 320 16.27 -22.70 0.67
CA SER A 320 17.40 -23.57 0.36
C SER A 320 18.52 -23.22 1.32
N SER A 321 18.89 -24.16 2.21
CA SER A 321 19.92 -23.99 3.25
C SER A 321 21.33 -23.98 2.65
N SER A 322 21.53 -23.24 1.57
CA SER A 322 22.88 -22.92 1.10
C SER A 322 23.47 -21.94 2.12
N HIS A 323 24.36 -22.46 2.97
CA HIS A 323 25.21 -21.60 3.78
C HIS A 323 25.94 -20.67 2.81
N PRO A 324 25.73 -19.34 2.88
CA PRO A 324 26.35 -18.47 1.91
C PRO A 324 27.85 -18.49 2.20
N LEU A 325 28.61 -19.18 1.34
CA LEU A 325 30.07 -19.18 1.27
C LEU A 325 30.62 -17.74 1.41
N ARG A 326 29.85 -16.73 0.99
CA ARG A 326 30.14 -15.31 1.14
C ARG A 326 30.13 -14.78 2.58
N GLN A 327 29.24 -15.25 3.46
CA GLN A 327 29.30 -14.88 4.88
C GLN A 327 30.49 -15.55 5.56
N THR A 328 30.78 -16.81 5.21
CA THR A 328 32.00 -17.50 5.66
C THR A 328 33.24 -16.81 5.13
N LEU A 329 33.25 -16.38 3.86
CA LEU A 329 34.35 -15.62 3.26
C LEU A 329 34.50 -14.23 3.90
N ALA A 330 33.41 -13.49 4.12
CA ALA A 330 33.49 -12.19 4.78
C ALA A 330 33.97 -12.32 6.24
N ALA A 331 33.45 -13.31 6.97
CA ALA A 331 33.92 -13.63 8.32
C ALA A 331 35.38 -14.10 8.29
N LEU A 332 35.79 -14.88 7.29
CA LEU A 332 37.17 -15.32 7.08
C LEU A 332 38.08 -14.15 6.72
N THR A 333 37.65 -13.20 5.89
CA THR A 333 38.43 -12.00 5.58
C THR A 333 38.61 -11.18 6.83
N ILE A 334 37.55 -10.92 7.61
CA ILE A 334 37.66 -10.22 8.90
C ILE A 334 38.60 -10.98 9.84
N PHE A 335 38.46 -12.31 9.93
CA PHE A 335 39.31 -13.14 10.77
C PHE A 335 40.78 -13.11 10.32
N VAL A 336 41.06 -13.26 9.03
CA VAL A 336 42.41 -13.19 8.46
C VAL A 336 43.00 -11.80 8.67
N THR A 337 42.23 -10.73 8.49
CA THR A 337 42.68 -9.38 8.81
C THR A 337 43.05 -9.28 10.29
N VAL A 338 42.18 -9.72 11.21
CA VAL A 338 42.44 -9.72 12.66
C VAL A 338 43.65 -10.58 13.03
N VAL A 339 43.82 -11.75 12.42
CA VAL A 339 44.94 -12.66 12.67
C VAL A 339 46.24 -12.08 12.14
N LEU A 340 46.27 -11.55 10.92
CA LEU A 340 47.45 -10.93 10.33
C LEU A 340 47.87 -9.69 11.13
N THR A 341 46.90 -8.89 11.59
CA THR A 341 47.20 -7.73 12.42
C THR A 341 47.67 -8.15 13.81
N THR A 342 47.05 -9.16 14.43
CA THR A 342 47.53 -9.73 15.71
C THR A 342 48.95 -10.30 15.56
N TRP A 343 49.22 -11.00 14.44
CA TRP A 343 50.52 -11.56 14.15
C TRP A 343 51.59 -10.48 14.00
N HIS A 344 51.33 -9.42 13.23
CA HIS A 344 52.25 -8.27 13.08
C HIS A 344 52.58 -7.58 14.41
N VAL A 345 51.65 -7.63 15.35
CA VAL A 345 51.78 -7.03 16.68
C VAL A 345 52.57 -7.91 17.65
N ILE A 346 52.30 -9.21 17.64
CA ILE A 346 52.89 -10.17 18.58
C ILE A 346 54.27 -10.62 18.09
N ALA A 347 54.46 -10.80 16.78
CA ALA A 347 55.69 -11.34 16.20
C ALA A 347 56.96 -10.54 16.56
N PRO A 348 56.99 -9.19 16.63
CA PRO A 348 58.17 -8.45 17.06
C PRO A 348 58.54 -8.68 18.52
N ARG A 349 57.54 -8.92 19.39
CA ARG A 349 57.75 -9.16 20.82
C ARG A 349 58.15 -10.60 21.11
N VAL A 350 57.61 -11.55 20.35
CA VAL A 350 57.82 -12.99 20.57
C VAL A 350 58.99 -13.54 19.73
N PHE A 351 59.24 -12.97 18.56
CA PHE A 351 60.29 -13.38 17.62
C PHE A 351 61.15 -12.19 17.16
N PRO A 352 61.82 -11.47 18.09
CA PRO A 352 62.60 -10.27 17.76
C PRO A 352 63.68 -10.56 16.72
N ALA A 353 64.37 -11.70 16.80
CA ALA A 353 65.41 -12.09 15.85
C ALA A 353 64.91 -12.36 14.42
N LEU A 354 63.64 -12.78 14.25
CA LEU A 354 63.04 -12.98 12.93
C LEU A 354 62.65 -11.63 12.31
N VAL A 355 62.10 -10.73 13.12
CA VAL A 355 61.75 -9.37 12.70
C VAL A 355 63.00 -8.56 12.39
N GLU A 356 64.05 -8.69 13.19
CA GLU A 356 65.35 -8.05 12.95
C GLU A 356 65.97 -8.54 11.64
N ARG A 357 65.94 -9.84 11.34
CA ARG A 357 66.38 -10.38 10.03
C ARG A 357 65.57 -9.87 8.84
N LEU A 358 64.25 -9.68 9.01
CA LEU A 358 63.38 -9.12 7.98
C LEU A 358 63.55 -7.60 7.83
N ALA A 359 63.90 -6.90 8.92
CA ALA A 359 64.14 -5.47 8.95
C ALA A 359 65.53 -5.07 8.44
N THR A 360 66.53 -5.96 8.55
CA THR A 360 67.89 -5.76 8.00
C THR A 360 67.97 -5.92 6.48
N GLY A 361 66.90 -6.39 5.81
CA GLY A 361 66.76 -6.27 4.36
C GLY A 361 66.07 -4.95 4.01
N ASP A 362 66.72 -4.08 3.24
CA ASP A 362 66.21 -2.79 2.74
C ASP A 362 64.71 -2.85 2.34
N GLY A 363 63.67 -2.46 3.09
CA GLY A 363 63.49 -1.90 4.41
C GLY A 363 62.08 -1.29 4.40
N ILE A 364 61.04 -2.04 4.77
CA ILE A 364 59.66 -1.52 4.81
C ILE A 364 59.55 -0.57 6.00
N SER A 365 59.72 0.73 5.75
CA SER A 365 59.54 1.77 6.78
C SER A 365 58.12 1.76 7.35
N THR A 366 57.98 2.14 8.62
CA THR A 366 56.69 2.24 9.33
C THR A 366 55.67 3.13 8.61
N THR A 367 56.14 4.14 7.87
CA THR A 367 55.28 5.00 7.05
C THR A 367 54.57 4.24 5.92
N HIS A 368 55.16 3.18 5.36
CA HIS A 368 54.47 2.33 4.37
C HIS A 368 53.30 1.56 4.97
N LEU A 369 53.40 1.15 6.24
CA LEU A 369 52.31 0.48 6.96
C LEU A 369 51.16 1.45 7.28
N ASP A 370 51.48 2.68 7.68
CA ASP A 370 50.48 3.73 7.88
C ASP A 370 49.77 4.10 6.58
N MET A 371 50.51 4.23 5.47
CA MET A 371 49.92 4.48 4.15
C MET A 371 49.00 3.33 3.72
N LEU A 372 49.39 2.07 3.96
CA LEU A 372 48.57 0.91 3.66
C LEU A 372 47.29 0.89 4.50
N GLY A 373 47.39 1.19 5.80
CA GLY A 373 46.24 1.34 6.69
C GLY A 373 45.27 2.42 6.20
N ALA A 374 45.79 3.60 5.85
CA ALA A 374 44.99 4.72 5.35
C ALA A 374 44.27 4.36 4.05
N LEU A 375 44.98 3.67 3.15
CA LEU A 375 44.42 3.18 1.90
C LEU A 375 43.28 2.18 2.14
N TRP A 376 43.43 1.25 3.08
CA TRP A 376 42.37 0.30 3.45
C TRP A 376 41.14 0.99 4.04
N VAL A 377 41.33 1.98 4.92
CA VAL A 377 40.23 2.79 5.47
C VAL A 377 39.50 3.52 4.36
N GLY A 378 40.25 4.21 3.50
CA GLY A 378 39.71 4.93 2.36
C GLY A 378 38.91 4.00 1.44
N LEU A 379 39.47 2.84 1.09
CA LEU A 379 38.81 1.85 0.25
C LEU A 379 37.53 1.28 0.90
N PHE A 380 37.57 1.00 2.21
CA PHE A 380 36.40 0.50 2.93
C PHE A 380 35.30 1.57 3.00
N ALA A 381 35.63 2.80 3.41
CA ALA A 381 34.68 3.90 3.51
C ALA A 381 34.06 4.24 2.16
N THR A 382 34.86 4.32 1.09
CA THR A 382 34.37 4.55 -0.27
C THR A 382 33.48 3.40 -0.76
N THR A 383 33.83 2.14 -0.47
CA THR A 383 33.00 0.98 -0.82
C THR A 383 31.65 1.03 -0.11
N VAL A 384 31.62 1.29 1.19
CA VAL A 384 30.37 1.40 1.97
C VAL A 384 29.52 2.58 1.47
N ALA A 385 30.13 3.75 1.25
CA ALA A 385 29.45 4.92 0.72
C ALA A 385 28.88 4.67 -0.69
N SER A 386 29.65 4.01 -1.56
CA SER A 386 29.22 3.63 -2.91
C SER A 386 28.05 2.66 -2.89
N ILE A 387 28.09 1.62 -2.04
CA ILE A 387 26.98 0.67 -1.85
C ILE A 387 25.75 1.42 -1.35
N ALA A 388 25.88 2.24 -0.31
CA ALA A 388 24.76 2.99 0.25
C ALA A 388 24.15 3.98 -0.77
N HIS A 389 24.99 4.68 -1.53
CA HIS A 389 24.57 5.58 -2.59
C HIS A 389 23.84 4.83 -3.71
N HIS A 390 24.39 3.69 -4.15
CA HIS A 390 23.78 2.85 -5.18
C HIS A 390 22.42 2.31 -4.73
N THR A 391 22.32 1.77 -3.51
CA THR A 391 21.05 1.28 -2.95
C THR A 391 20.01 2.39 -2.86
N ARG A 392 20.37 3.59 -2.39
CA ARG A 392 19.47 4.75 -2.36
C ARG A 392 19.00 5.14 -3.76
N ARG A 393 19.92 5.22 -4.72
CA ARG A 393 19.58 5.54 -6.12
C ARG A 393 18.61 4.51 -6.72
N GLN A 394 18.81 3.22 -6.44
CA GLN A 394 17.91 2.17 -6.91
C GLN A 394 16.55 2.22 -6.21
N HIS A 395 16.51 2.46 -4.89
CA HIS A 395 15.27 2.64 -4.13
C HIS A 395 14.46 3.82 -4.67
N ARG A 396 15.09 4.98 -4.86
CA ARG A 396 14.46 6.14 -5.47
C ARG A 396 13.90 5.84 -6.87
N ARG A 397 14.63 5.12 -7.72
CA ARG A 397 14.13 4.69 -9.04
C ARG A 397 12.91 3.78 -8.95
N PHE A 398 12.84 2.92 -7.93
CA PHE A 398 11.67 2.11 -7.67
C PHE A 398 10.47 2.98 -7.28
N LEU A 399 10.66 3.91 -6.34
CA LEU A 399 9.60 4.85 -5.94
C LEU A 399 9.11 5.71 -7.11
N GLU A 400 10.02 6.22 -7.94
CA GLU A 400 9.69 6.96 -9.16
C GLU A 400 8.93 6.09 -10.17
N ALA A 401 9.29 4.83 -10.34
CA ALA A 401 8.59 3.89 -11.22
C ALA A 401 7.18 3.56 -10.69
N SER A 402 7.03 3.31 -9.39
CA SER A 402 5.72 3.11 -8.76
C SER A 402 4.83 4.36 -8.86
N SER A 403 5.42 5.54 -8.70
CA SER A 403 4.71 6.82 -8.86
C SER A 403 4.36 7.10 -10.34
N ALA A 404 5.19 6.67 -11.29
CA ALA A 404 4.86 6.74 -12.72
C ALA A 404 3.69 5.80 -13.08
N LEU A 405 3.68 4.58 -12.54
CA LEU A 405 2.57 3.63 -12.69
C LEU A 405 1.27 4.26 -12.18
N ALA A 406 1.35 4.92 -11.02
CA ALA A 406 0.24 5.62 -10.40
C ALA A 406 -0.34 6.78 -11.22
N ARG A 407 0.51 7.45 -12.00
CA ARG A 407 0.10 8.54 -12.90
C ARG A 407 -0.44 8.06 -14.24
N GLY A 408 -0.50 6.75 -14.47
CA GLY A 408 -0.92 6.16 -15.74
C GLY A 408 0.19 6.08 -16.80
N ASP A 409 1.44 6.43 -16.47
CA ASP A 409 2.61 6.21 -17.34
C ASP A 409 3.07 4.75 -17.24
N GLU A 410 2.16 3.86 -17.61
CA GLU A 410 2.23 2.42 -17.35
C GLU A 410 3.40 1.78 -18.11
N GLU A 411 3.60 2.12 -19.38
CA GLU A 411 4.68 1.57 -20.20
C GLU A 411 6.08 1.88 -19.62
N ARG A 412 6.34 3.16 -19.33
CA ARG A 412 7.62 3.60 -18.76
C ARG A 412 7.84 2.97 -17.38
N ALA A 413 6.80 2.93 -16.56
CA ALA A 413 6.86 2.35 -15.23
C ALA A 413 7.19 0.87 -15.28
N LEU A 414 6.49 0.08 -16.11
CA LEU A 414 6.75 -1.34 -16.28
C LEU A 414 8.16 -1.59 -16.81
N ALA A 415 8.63 -0.83 -17.80
CA ALA A 415 10.00 -0.95 -18.29
C ALA A 415 11.05 -0.66 -17.19
N ALA A 416 10.79 0.32 -16.32
CA ALA A 416 11.66 0.62 -15.18
C ALA A 416 11.63 -0.48 -14.11
N LEU A 417 10.45 -0.99 -13.76
CA LEU A 417 10.27 -2.08 -12.79
C LEU A 417 10.92 -3.37 -13.29
N THR A 418 10.78 -3.73 -14.57
CA THR A 418 11.45 -4.90 -15.16
C THR A 418 12.97 -4.82 -15.03
N ARG A 419 13.58 -3.65 -15.28
CA ARG A 419 15.02 -3.45 -15.05
C ARG A 419 15.38 -3.59 -13.56
N LEU A 420 14.54 -3.09 -12.66
CA LEU A 420 14.74 -3.19 -11.22
C LEU A 420 14.55 -4.62 -10.69
N GLY A 421 13.73 -5.45 -11.34
CA GLY A 421 13.62 -6.89 -11.06
C GLY A 421 14.95 -7.66 -11.23
N HIS A 422 15.91 -7.07 -11.95
CA HIS A 422 17.27 -7.58 -12.14
C HIS A 422 18.31 -6.89 -11.25
N ALA A 423 17.90 -6.01 -10.32
CA ALA A 423 18.81 -5.28 -9.46
C ALA A 423 19.59 -6.22 -8.51
N ARG A 424 20.82 -5.81 -8.18
CA ARG A 424 21.67 -6.51 -7.19
C ARG A 424 21.06 -6.55 -5.79
N SER A 425 20.24 -5.54 -5.45
CA SER A 425 19.49 -5.51 -4.20
C SER A 425 18.31 -6.49 -4.28
N ARG A 426 18.42 -7.60 -3.56
CA ARG A 426 17.44 -8.69 -3.55
C ARG A 426 16.04 -8.26 -3.10
N THR A 427 15.95 -7.47 -2.04
CA THR A 427 14.68 -6.94 -1.53
C THR A 427 14.03 -5.97 -2.52
N LEU A 428 14.83 -5.16 -3.20
CA LEU A 428 14.33 -4.23 -4.20
C LEU A 428 13.86 -4.95 -5.46
N ALA A 429 14.63 -5.94 -5.93
CA ALA A 429 14.23 -6.78 -7.06
C ALA A 429 12.91 -7.51 -6.76
N ALA A 430 12.78 -8.08 -5.56
CA ALA A 430 11.52 -8.68 -5.11
C ALA A 430 10.35 -7.68 -5.05
N SER A 431 10.59 -6.46 -4.57
CA SER A 431 9.57 -5.40 -4.55
C SER A 431 9.14 -4.98 -5.96
N ALA A 432 10.08 -4.93 -6.91
CA ALA A 432 9.79 -4.65 -8.31
C ALA A 432 8.95 -5.77 -8.95
N HIS A 433 9.28 -7.04 -8.68
CA HIS A 433 8.47 -8.17 -9.14
C HIS A 433 7.07 -8.18 -8.52
N LEU A 434 6.92 -7.85 -7.23
CA LEU A 434 5.59 -7.71 -6.63
C LEU A 434 4.77 -6.61 -7.33
N ALA A 435 5.38 -5.45 -7.62
CA ALA A 435 4.70 -4.38 -8.36
C ALA A 435 4.31 -4.80 -9.80
N LEU A 436 5.16 -5.57 -10.48
CA LEU A 436 4.84 -6.16 -11.79
C LEU A 436 3.72 -7.19 -11.69
N ALA A 437 3.70 -8.02 -10.64
CA ALA A 437 2.63 -8.98 -10.40
C ALA A 437 1.28 -8.28 -10.20
N THR A 438 1.24 -7.23 -9.38
CA THR A 438 0.02 -6.41 -9.21
C THR A 438 -0.42 -5.74 -10.51
N ALA A 439 0.50 -5.29 -11.36
CA ALA A 439 0.13 -4.71 -12.65
C ALA A 439 -0.42 -5.76 -13.64
N ALA A 440 0.17 -6.96 -13.67
CA ALA A 440 -0.33 -8.08 -14.47
C ALA A 440 -1.71 -8.57 -13.98
N GLU A 441 -1.91 -8.65 -12.66
CA GLU A 441 -3.20 -8.98 -12.06
C GLU A 441 -4.29 -7.99 -12.49
N ARG A 442 -4.04 -6.67 -12.44
CA ARG A 442 -4.98 -5.65 -12.91
C ARG A 442 -5.36 -5.78 -14.39
N ARG A 443 -4.48 -6.36 -15.19
CA ARG A 443 -4.70 -6.62 -16.62
C ARG A 443 -5.43 -7.95 -16.89
N ALA A 444 -5.79 -8.68 -15.82
CA ALA A 444 -6.29 -10.05 -15.90
C ALA A 444 -5.29 -11.00 -16.60
N ASP A 445 -3.99 -10.84 -16.33
CA ASP A 445 -2.94 -11.77 -16.76
C ASP A 445 -2.42 -12.52 -15.52
N LEU A 446 -3.25 -13.43 -15.01
CA LEU A 446 -3.01 -14.14 -13.75
C LEU A 446 -1.77 -15.05 -13.82
N ALA A 447 -1.46 -15.59 -15.00
CA ALA A 447 -0.29 -16.43 -15.20
C ALA A 447 1.01 -15.64 -15.06
N THR A 448 1.12 -14.49 -15.73
CA THR A 448 2.29 -13.59 -15.59
C THR A 448 2.39 -13.02 -14.17
N ALA A 449 1.26 -12.70 -13.54
CA ALA A 449 1.23 -12.26 -12.14
C ALA A 449 1.81 -13.33 -11.20
N LEU A 450 1.44 -14.60 -11.40
CA LEU A 450 1.93 -15.72 -10.60
C LEU A 450 3.43 -15.94 -10.81
N GLN A 451 3.90 -15.89 -12.05
CA GLN A 451 5.33 -15.99 -12.37
C GLN A 451 6.14 -14.91 -11.64
N HIS A 452 5.69 -13.66 -11.64
CA HIS A 452 6.38 -12.59 -10.93
C HIS A 452 6.36 -12.78 -9.40
N CYS A 453 5.31 -13.34 -8.82
CA CYS A 453 5.32 -13.71 -7.39
C CYS A 453 6.39 -14.77 -7.08
N GLU A 454 6.54 -15.76 -7.96
CA GLU A 454 7.58 -16.80 -7.83
C GLU A 454 8.99 -16.22 -7.98
N GLU A 455 9.21 -15.36 -8.98
CA GLU A 455 10.46 -14.63 -9.18
C GLU A 455 10.79 -13.75 -7.96
N ALA A 456 9.79 -13.07 -7.38
CA ALA A 456 9.97 -12.25 -6.18
C ALA A 456 10.46 -13.08 -4.99
N LEU A 457 9.87 -14.27 -4.74
CA LEU A 457 10.33 -15.18 -3.69
C LEU A 457 11.70 -15.77 -3.98
N ALA A 458 12.01 -16.04 -5.25
CA ALA A 458 13.33 -16.52 -5.69
C ALA A 458 14.43 -15.46 -5.47
N ARG A 459 14.09 -14.16 -5.56
CA ARG A 459 15.02 -13.08 -5.16
C ARG A 459 15.26 -13.05 -3.65
N LEU A 460 14.34 -13.58 -2.85
CA LEU A 460 14.45 -13.69 -1.39
C LEU A 460 14.96 -15.08 -0.96
N ASP A 461 16.00 -15.57 -1.61
CA ASP A 461 16.66 -16.87 -1.42
C ASP A 461 17.61 -16.95 -0.20
N THR A 462 17.83 -15.86 0.56
CA THR A 462 18.64 -15.93 1.81
C THR A 462 17.83 -15.67 3.06
N PRO A 463 18.23 -16.28 4.21
CA PRO A 463 17.66 -15.96 5.51
C PRO A 463 17.69 -14.46 5.82
N SER A 464 18.78 -13.79 5.45
CA SER A 464 18.94 -12.36 5.71
C SER A 464 18.01 -11.47 4.88
N SER A 465 17.78 -11.78 3.60
CA SER A 465 16.86 -11.01 2.76
C SER A 465 15.41 -11.27 3.16
N ARG A 466 15.03 -12.52 3.49
CA ARG A 466 13.69 -12.82 4.01
C ARG A 466 13.41 -12.15 5.36
N ALA A 467 14.36 -12.19 6.30
CA ALA A 467 14.19 -11.54 7.59
C ALA A 467 14.08 -10.00 7.49
N LEU A 468 14.69 -9.39 6.47
CA LEU A 468 14.51 -7.96 6.18
C LEU A 468 13.17 -7.64 5.50
N ALA A 469 12.59 -8.62 4.82
CA ALA A 469 11.35 -8.51 4.07
C ALA A 469 10.13 -9.08 4.83
N SER A 470 10.31 -9.63 6.03
CA SER A 470 9.30 -10.41 6.76
C SER A 470 8.09 -9.58 7.18
N ASP A 471 8.27 -8.30 7.42
CA ASP A 471 7.24 -7.48 8.03
C ASP A 471 6.16 -7.03 7.03
N GLN A 472 6.52 -6.98 5.75
CA GLN A 472 5.65 -6.45 4.70
C GLN A 472 5.79 -7.23 3.39
N LEU A 473 6.99 -7.26 2.81
CA LEU A 473 7.17 -7.75 1.44
C LEU A 473 6.91 -9.25 1.28
N VAL A 474 7.47 -10.10 2.17
CA VAL A 474 7.24 -11.56 2.11
C VAL A 474 5.75 -11.89 2.28
N PRO A 475 5.05 -11.44 3.35
CA PRO A 475 3.64 -11.74 3.49
C PRO A 475 2.79 -11.17 2.35
N SER A 476 3.12 -10.00 1.79
CA SER A 476 2.44 -9.47 0.61
C SER A 476 2.60 -10.36 -0.62
N ILE A 477 3.80 -10.88 -0.90
CA ILE A 477 4.01 -11.79 -2.04
C ILE A 477 3.25 -13.11 -1.84
N LEU A 478 3.27 -13.66 -0.62
CA LEU A 478 2.54 -14.91 -0.30
C LEU A 478 1.03 -14.71 -0.37
N ALA A 479 0.52 -13.58 0.10
CA ALA A 479 -0.90 -13.22 0.03
C ALA A 479 -1.37 -13.07 -1.43
N GLU A 480 -0.61 -12.34 -2.26
CA GLU A 480 -0.94 -12.20 -3.69
C GLU A 480 -0.90 -13.56 -4.39
N ARG A 481 0.11 -14.40 -4.09
CA ARG A 481 0.19 -15.75 -4.64
C ARG A 481 -0.96 -16.65 -4.20
N ALA A 482 -1.39 -16.57 -2.94
CA ALA A 482 -2.53 -17.31 -2.43
C ALA A 482 -3.81 -16.94 -3.21
N PHE A 483 -4.03 -15.64 -3.44
CA PHE A 483 -5.12 -15.16 -4.27
C PHE A 483 -5.01 -15.70 -5.71
N LEU A 484 -3.84 -15.64 -6.33
CA LEU A 484 -3.63 -16.15 -7.69
C LEU A 484 -3.84 -17.67 -7.79
N PHE A 485 -3.49 -18.44 -6.76
CA PHE A 485 -3.84 -19.85 -6.68
C PHE A 485 -5.35 -20.06 -6.61
N ALA A 486 -6.09 -19.29 -5.81
CA ALA A 486 -7.54 -19.39 -5.76
C ALA A 486 -8.17 -19.04 -7.12
N ALA A 487 -7.72 -17.93 -7.74
CA ALA A 487 -8.23 -17.46 -9.02
C ALA A 487 -7.94 -18.42 -10.20
N THR A 488 -6.92 -19.27 -10.08
CA THR A 488 -6.55 -20.27 -11.09
C THR A 488 -7.05 -21.68 -10.76
N GLY A 489 -7.93 -21.83 -9.76
CA GLY A 489 -8.54 -23.11 -9.37
C GLY A 489 -7.61 -24.05 -8.60
N ARG A 490 -6.53 -23.52 -8.00
CA ARG A 490 -5.59 -24.24 -7.12
C ARG A 490 -5.96 -24.03 -5.66
N ASP A 491 -7.20 -24.37 -5.31
CA ASP A 491 -7.83 -24.05 -4.03
C ASP A 491 -7.04 -24.53 -2.80
N THR A 492 -6.49 -25.74 -2.85
CA THR A 492 -5.71 -26.31 -1.73
C THR A 492 -4.38 -25.60 -1.50
N ASP A 493 -3.69 -25.20 -2.58
CA ASP A 493 -2.49 -24.38 -2.50
C ASP A 493 -2.82 -22.99 -1.95
N ALA A 494 -3.94 -22.38 -2.38
CA ALA A 494 -4.38 -21.07 -1.89
C ALA A 494 -4.64 -21.09 -0.38
N ALA A 495 -5.42 -22.07 0.10
CA ALA A 495 -5.72 -22.26 1.52
C ALA A 495 -4.45 -22.51 2.35
N ALA A 496 -3.51 -23.30 1.83
CA ALA A 496 -2.23 -23.55 2.49
C ALA A 496 -1.37 -22.28 2.61
N GLU A 497 -1.26 -21.50 1.53
CA GLU A 497 -0.46 -20.27 1.52
C GLU A 497 -1.04 -19.21 2.47
N ILE A 498 -2.35 -18.96 2.45
CA ILE A 498 -2.96 -17.95 3.35
C ILE A 498 -2.91 -18.39 4.84
N ALA A 499 -2.96 -19.70 5.11
CA ALA A 499 -2.73 -20.23 6.45
C ALA A 499 -1.28 -20.00 6.92
N LEU A 500 -0.29 -20.14 6.03
CA LEU A 500 1.10 -19.79 6.35
C LEU A 500 1.28 -18.30 6.61
N VAL A 501 0.59 -17.43 5.86
CA VAL A 501 0.66 -15.98 6.11
C VAL A 501 0.09 -15.65 7.49
N THR A 502 -1.08 -16.22 7.78
CA THR A 502 -1.78 -16.14 9.07
C THR A 502 -0.90 -16.53 10.26
N GLU A 503 -0.21 -17.67 10.14
CA GLU A 503 0.57 -18.25 11.24
C GLU A 503 1.90 -17.53 11.43
N ASN A 504 2.61 -17.23 10.33
CA ASN A 504 3.98 -16.71 10.40
C ASN A 504 4.07 -15.19 10.43
N TYR A 505 3.03 -14.48 9.96
CA TYR A 505 3.04 -13.02 9.83
C TYR A 505 1.75 -12.38 10.36
N PRO A 506 1.36 -12.62 11.63
CA PRO A 506 0.12 -12.10 12.21
C PRO A 506 0.08 -10.55 12.29
N ALA A 507 1.25 -9.90 12.23
CA ALA A 507 1.37 -8.43 12.24
C ALA A 507 1.32 -7.80 10.83
N HIS A 508 1.10 -8.58 9.78
CA HIS A 508 1.02 -8.06 8.41
C HIS A 508 -0.17 -7.10 8.24
N ALA A 509 0.07 -5.87 7.79
CA ALA A 509 -0.92 -4.79 7.63
C ALA A 509 -2.04 -5.08 6.61
N GLY A 510 -1.88 -6.10 5.75
CA GLY A 510 -2.87 -6.50 4.75
C GLY A 510 -3.53 -7.85 5.04
N LEU A 511 -3.33 -8.42 6.23
CA LEU A 511 -3.69 -9.82 6.49
C LEU A 511 -5.19 -10.10 6.35
N ASP A 512 -6.03 -9.26 6.97
CA ASP A 512 -7.48 -9.50 6.97
C ASP A 512 -8.08 -9.25 5.57
N ALA A 513 -7.60 -8.24 4.85
CA ALA A 513 -7.97 -8.01 3.45
C ALA A 513 -7.50 -9.16 2.54
N ALA A 514 -6.29 -9.68 2.75
CA ALA A 514 -5.76 -10.82 1.99
C ALA A 514 -6.58 -12.10 2.23
N ARG A 515 -6.95 -12.39 3.48
CA ARG A 515 -7.81 -13.54 3.82
C ARG A 515 -9.16 -13.42 3.14
N LEU A 516 -9.81 -12.27 3.32
CA LEU A 516 -11.11 -12.02 2.71
C LEU A 516 -11.06 -12.17 1.19
N ARG A 517 -10.03 -11.61 0.53
CA ARG A 517 -9.84 -11.74 -0.92
C ARG A 517 -9.70 -13.19 -1.36
N VAL A 518 -8.87 -13.99 -0.68
CA VAL A 518 -8.72 -15.42 -0.97
C VAL A 518 -10.05 -16.16 -0.74
N ASP A 519 -10.71 -15.94 0.39
CA ASP A 519 -11.96 -16.60 0.73
C ASP A 519 -13.10 -16.23 -0.24
N LEU A 520 -13.16 -14.97 -0.69
CA LEU A 520 -14.12 -14.50 -1.69
C LEU A 520 -13.90 -15.21 -3.02
N THR A 521 -12.64 -15.32 -3.47
CA THR A 521 -12.31 -16.00 -4.73
C THR A 521 -12.61 -17.50 -4.65
N LEU A 522 -12.30 -18.17 -3.53
CA LEU A 522 -12.62 -19.58 -3.33
C LEU A 522 -14.14 -19.83 -3.29
N ALA A 523 -14.89 -18.99 -2.59
CA ALA A 523 -16.35 -19.10 -2.56
C ALA A 523 -16.97 -18.86 -3.95
N ALA A 524 -16.42 -17.89 -4.71
CA ALA A 524 -16.84 -17.62 -6.08
C ALA A 524 -16.53 -18.81 -7.01
N SER A 525 -15.31 -19.37 -6.98
CA SER A 525 -14.94 -20.51 -7.83
C SER A 525 -15.83 -21.74 -7.58
N GLN A 526 -16.27 -21.92 -6.34
CA GLN A 526 -17.17 -23.00 -5.91
C GLN A 526 -18.65 -22.72 -6.19
N SER A 527 -18.99 -21.57 -6.78
CA SER A 527 -20.37 -21.10 -7.00
C SER A 527 -21.21 -20.95 -5.72
N ASP A 528 -20.57 -20.76 -4.56
CA ASP A 528 -21.26 -20.56 -3.29
C ASP A 528 -21.61 -19.08 -3.09
N LEU A 529 -22.66 -18.62 -3.78
CA LEU A 529 -23.12 -17.23 -3.74
C LEU A 529 -23.53 -16.79 -2.33
N THR A 530 -24.07 -17.71 -1.52
CA THR A 530 -24.44 -17.43 -0.12
C THR A 530 -23.19 -17.07 0.67
N ARG A 531 -22.12 -17.85 0.53
CA ARG A 531 -20.85 -17.57 1.20
C ARG A 531 -20.20 -16.28 0.70
N VAL A 532 -20.25 -16.00 -0.61
CA VAL A 532 -19.76 -14.72 -1.15
C VAL A 532 -20.51 -13.55 -0.51
N ALA A 533 -21.84 -13.62 -0.38
CA ALA A 533 -22.63 -12.59 0.27
C ALA A 533 -22.32 -12.46 1.77
N GLU A 534 -22.12 -13.56 2.50
CA GLU A 534 -21.67 -13.53 3.90
C GLU A 534 -20.31 -12.82 4.05
N LEU A 535 -19.35 -13.13 3.17
CA LEU A 535 -18.02 -12.52 3.16
C LEU A 535 -18.09 -11.04 2.77
N ALA A 536 -18.98 -10.67 1.84
CA ALA A 536 -19.23 -9.28 1.46
C ALA A 536 -19.74 -8.42 2.63
N GLU A 537 -20.49 -9.00 3.57
CA GLU A 537 -20.88 -8.32 4.81
C GLU A 537 -19.70 -8.20 5.80
N GLN A 538 -18.81 -9.20 5.83
CA GLN A 538 -17.60 -9.18 6.66
C GLN A 538 -16.54 -8.20 6.16
N ALA A 539 -16.61 -7.81 4.88
CA ALA A 539 -15.69 -6.87 4.27
C ALA A 539 -15.58 -5.55 5.03
N GLY A 540 -16.70 -5.06 5.58
CA GLY A 540 -16.73 -3.81 6.34
C GLY A 540 -15.99 -2.69 5.61
N GLU A 541 -14.96 -2.13 6.26
CA GLU A 541 -14.09 -1.09 5.70
C GLU A 541 -12.66 -1.57 5.38
N LEU A 542 -12.48 -2.88 5.19
CA LEU A 542 -11.20 -3.43 4.79
C LEU A 542 -10.72 -2.82 3.47
N PRO A 543 -9.40 -2.60 3.29
CA PRO A 543 -8.83 -1.97 2.11
C PRO A 543 -8.86 -2.93 0.92
N LEU A 544 -10.05 -3.12 0.33
CA LEU A 544 -10.25 -3.93 -0.86
C LEU A 544 -9.85 -3.16 -2.12
N SER A 545 -9.40 -3.87 -3.15
CA SER A 545 -9.27 -3.28 -4.48
C SER A 545 -10.66 -3.08 -5.10
N PRO A 546 -10.85 -2.19 -6.10
CA PRO A 546 -12.18 -1.98 -6.70
C PRO A 546 -12.76 -3.23 -7.33
N ARG A 547 -11.91 -4.12 -7.84
CA ARG A 547 -12.34 -5.40 -8.43
C ARG A 547 -12.88 -6.33 -7.35
N ASP A 548 -12.23 -6.39 -6.19
CA ASP A 548 -12.70 -7.16 -5.05
C ASP A 548 -14.00 -6.56 -4.48
N GLU A 549 -14.11 -5.22 -4.39
CA GLU A 549 -15.37 -4.57 -4.03
C GLU A 549 -16.50 -4.89 -5.01
N LEU A 550 -16.22 -4.79 -6.31
CA LEU A 550 -17.20 -5.10 -7.35
C LEU A 550 -17.62 -6.57 -7.25
N LEU A 551 -16.68 -7.50 -6.99
CA LEU A 551 -16.99 -8.90 -6.71
C LEU A 551 -17.90 -9.06 -5.49
N THR A 552 -17.61 -8.38 -4.38
CA THR A 552 -18.48 -8.43 -3.18
C THR A 552 -19.89 -7.91 -3.47
N ALA A 553 -20.01 -6.83 -4.24
CA ALA A 553 -21.29 -6.22 -4.55
C ALA A 553 -22.11 -7.07 -5.54
N LEU A 554 -21.47 -7.61 -6.59
CA LEU A 554 -22.09 -8.56 -7.52
C LEU A 554 -22.52 -9.85 -6.81
N GLY A 555 -21.68 -10.38 -5.92
CA GLY A 555 -22.02 -11.57 -5.14
C GLY A 555 -23.23 -11.36 -4.23
N ARG A 556 -23.31 -10.21 -3.56
CA ARG A 556 -24.49 -9.82 -2.76
C ARG A 556 -25.75 -9.71 -3.62
N ALA A 557 -25.66 -9.03 -4.77
CA ALA A 557 -26.78 -8.86 -5.69
C ALA A 557 -27.25 -10.18 -6.30
N ALA A 558 -26.33 -11.08 -6.66
CA ALA A 558 -26.65 -12.40 -7.19
C ALA A 558 -27.26 -13.33 -6.12
N ALA A 559 -26.86 -13.21 -4.86
CA ALA A 559 -27.37 -14.04 -3.77
C ALA A 559 -28.75 -13.58 -3.25
N ASP A 560 -29.00 -12.28 -3.19
CA ASP A 560 -30.28 -11.69 -2.76
C ASP A 560 -30.69 -10.52 -3.68
N PRO A 561 -31.26 -10.82 -4.86
CA PRO A 561 -31.60 -9.82 -5.86
C PRO A 561 -32.61 -8.79 -5.36
N ARG A 562 -33.58 -9.26 -4.57
CA ARG A 562 -34.64 -8.44 -4.00
C ARG A 562 -34.10 -7.43 -3.00
N ALA A 563 -33.08 -7.80 -2.22
CA ALA A 563 -32.45 -6.88 -1.28
C ALA A 563 -31.55 -5.85 -1.94
N ALA A 564 -30.88 -6.20 -3.04
CA ALA A 564 -30.09 -5.23 -3.81
C ALA A 564 -31.01 -4.19 -4.49
N GLY A 565 -32.11 -4.64 -5.10
CA GLY A 565 -33.08 -3.78 -5.79
C GLY A 565 -32.56 -3.22 -7.12
N ALA A 566 -33.48 -2.75 -7.97
CA ALA A 566 -33.17 -2.34 -9.35
C ALA A 566 -32.05 -1.29 -9.46
N ILE A 567 -32.04 -0.29 -8.56
CA ILE A 567 -31.03 0.78 -8.58
C ILE A 567 -29.60 0.23 -8.41
N GLU A 568 -29.42 -0.78 -7.55
CA GLU A 568 -28.10 -1.38 -7.33
C GLU A 568 -27.68 -2.26 -8.52
N PHE A 569 -28.64 -2.95 -9.16
CA PHE A 569 -28.39 -3.69 -10.40
C PHE A 569 -27.94 -2.76 -11.53
N ASP A 570 -28.67 -1.68 -11.80
CA ASP A 570 -28.34 -0.69 -12.82
C ASP A 570 -26.94 -0.09 -12.55
N ARG A 571 -26.61 0.16 -11.28
CA ARG A 571 -25.29 0.65 -10.86
C ARG A 571 -24.19 -0.34 -11.19
N LEU A 572 -24.37 -1.61 -10.84
CA LEU A 572 -23.39 -2.67 -11.05
C LEU A 572 -23.17 -2.95 -12.53
N GLU A 573 -24.25 -2.96 -13.32
CA GLU A 573 -24.20 -3.12 -14.76
C GLU A 573 -23.46 -1.95 -15.43
N ALA A 574 -23.75 -0.71 -15.02
CA ALA A 574 -23.03 0.46 -15.48
C ALA A 574 -21.54 0.43 -15.08
N GLU A 575 -21.19 -0.05 -13.88
CA GLU A 575 -19.79 -0.18 -13.45
C GLU A 575 -19.03 -1.23 -14.27
N LEU A 576 -19.67 -2.37 -14.59
CA LEU A 576 -19.12 -3.39 -15.49
C LEU A 576 -18.92 -2.87 -16.93
N ARG A 577 -19.85 -2.03 -17.41
CA ARG A 577 -19.78 -1.40 -18.74
C ARG A 577 -18.69 -0.33 -18.81
N ASP A 578 -18.60 0.51 -17.78
CA ASP A 578 -17.65 1.62 -17.70
C ASP A 578 -16.20 1.16 -17.45
N ASP A 579 -15.99 -0.04 -16.89
CA ASP A 579 -14.66 -0.61 -16.63
C ASP A 579 -14.45 -2.00 -17.27
N PRO A 580 -14.07 -2.03 -18.56
CA PRO A 580 -13.76 -3.28 -19.26
C PRO A 580 -12.60 -4.07 -18.66
N ARG A 581 -11.69 -3.43 -17.91
CA ARG A 581 -10.58 -4.14 -17.25
C ARG A 581 -11.11 -4.93 -16.06
N ALA A 582 -11.93 -4.32 -15.22
CA ALA A 582 -12.59 -5.00 -14.11
C ALA A 582 -13.51 -6.13 -14.59
N HIS A 583 -14.28 -5.92 -15.67
CA HIS A 583 -15.13 -6.97 -16.25
C HIS A 583 -14.30 -8.17 -16.75
N ARG A 584 -13.22 -7.95 -17.51
CA ARG A 584 -12.32 -9.05 -17.95
C ARG A 584 -11.70 -9.78 -16.77
N TRP A 585 -11.32 -9.06 -15.71
CA TRP A 585 -10.80 -9.66 -14.50
C TRP A 585 -11.84 -10.56 -13.82
N LEU A 586 -13.08 -10.08 -13.66
CA LEU A 586 -14.17 -10.85 -13.05
C LEU A 586 -14.50 -12.11 -13.85
N HIS A 587 -14.45 -12.03 -15.18
CA HIS A 587 -14.65 -13.20 -16.04
C HIS A 587 -13.59 -14.30 -15.81
N GLN A 588 -12.38 -13.94 -15.39
CA GLN A 588 -11.36 -14.93 -15.06
C GLN A 588 -11.47 -15.42 -13.61
N VAL A 589 -11.69 -14.51 -12.67
CA VAL A 589 -11.61 -14.80 -11.22
C VAL A 589 -12.92 -15.38 -10.67
N ALA A 590 -14.07 -14.94 -11.19
CA ALA A 590 -15.39 -15.27 -10.65
C ALA A 590 -16.47 -15.37 -11.76
N PRO A 591 -16.28 -16.19 -12.82
CA PRO A 591 -17.23 -16.28 -13.93
C PRO A 591 -18.63 -16.74 -13.48
N THR A 592 -18.70 -17.55 -12.43
CA THR A 592 -19.94 -18.09 -11.84
C THR A 592 -20.79 -16.99 -11.19
N VAL A 593 -20.17 -16.05 -10.47
CA VAL A 593 -20.83 -14.89 -9.86
C VAL A 593 -21.37 -13.97 -10.94
N LEU A 594 -20.56 -13.71 -11.97
CA LEU A 594 -20.97 -12.88 -13.11
C LEU A 594 -22.16 -13.50 -13.86
N ALA A 595 -22.12 -14.80 -14.12
CA ALA A 595 -23.21 -15.52 -14.77
C ALA A 595 -24.48 -15.57 -13.91
N ALA A 596 -24.35 -15.68 -12.58
CA ALA A 596 -25.49 -15.64 -11.66
C ALA A 596 -26.14 -14.26 -11.60
N PHE A 597 -25.32 -13.21 -11.59
CA PHE A 597 -25.80 -11.83 -11.66
C PHE A 597 -26.57 -11.57 -12.97
N ALA A 598 -26.03 -11.98 -14.12
CA ALA A 598 -26.70 -11.82 -15.42
C ALA A 598 -28.05 -12.57 -15.51
N ARG A 599 -28.13 -13.82 -15.02
CA ARG A 599 -29.40 -14.58 -15.00
C ARG A 599 -30.48 -13.95 -14.14
N THR A 600 -30.07 -13.21 -13.12
CA THR A 600 -31.00 -12.57 -12.19
C THR A 600 -31.72 -11.41 -12.85
N GLU A 601 -31.05 -10.69 -13.74
CA GLU A 601 -31.62 -9.60 -14.54
C GLU A 601 -32.73 -10.11 -15.47
N GLU A 602 -32.51 -11.25 -16.13
CA GLU A 602 -33.52 -11.91 -16.97
C GLU A 602 -34.76 -12.37 -16.18
N GLN A 603 -34.60 -12.62 -14.88
CA GLN A 603 -35.66 -13.09 -13.98
C GLN A 603 -36.30 -11.98 -13.15
N ALA A 604 -35.78 -10.75 -13.22
CA ALA A 604 -36.38 -9.63 -12.53
C ALA A 604 -37.78 -9.41 -13.14
N PRO A 605 -38.87 -9.53 -12.35
CA PRO A 605 -40.22 -9.35 -12.86
C PRO A 605 -40.31 -7.96 -13.48
N ASP A 606 -40.82 -7.90 -14.71
CA ASP A 606 -40.99 -6.68 -15.47
C ASP A 606 -41.71 -5.67 -14.54
N PRO A 607 -41.18 -4.45 -14.32
CA PRO A 607 -41.75 -3.51 -13.34
C PRO A 607 -43.23 -3.17 -13.58
N VAL A 608 -43.76 -3.52 -14.76
CA VAL A 608 -45.17 -3.43 -15.13
C VAL A 608 -46.06 -4.39 -14.31
N ASP A 609 -45.56 -5.55 -13.88
CA ASP A 609 -46.33 -6.57 -13.16
C ASP A 609 -46.47 -6.30 -11.64
N LEU A 610 -45.76 -5.30 -11.12
CA LEU A 610 -45.83 -4.87 -9.71
C LEU A 610 -46.71 -3.63 -9.50
N ILE A 611 -47.34 -3.10 -10.56
CA ILE A 611 -48.47 -2.19 -10.39
C ILE A 611 -49.62 -3.04 -9.85
N CYS A 612 -49.76 -3.06 -8.52
CA CYS A 612 -50.94 -3.62 -7.86
C CYS A 612 -52.19 -3.18 -8.65
N PRO A 613 -53.13 -4.08 -8.96
CA PRO A 613 -54.37 -3.70 -9.62
C PRO A 613 -55.07 -2.68 -8.71
N ILE A 614 -54.92 -1.41 -9.04
CA ILE A 614 -55.70 -0.33 -8.45
C ILE A 614 -57.13 -0.69 -8.79
N THR A 615 -57.88 -1.04 -7.76
CA THR A 615 -59.29 -1.42 -7.88
C THR A 615 -60.01 -0.29 -8.62
N PRO A 616 -60.73 -0.56 -9.71
CA PRO A 616 -61.31 0.49 -10.54
C PRO A 616 -62.45 1.19 -9.80
N GLY A 617 -62.11 2.29 -9.13
CA GLY A 617 -63.04 3.22 -8.50
C GLY A 617 -63.04 4.54 -9.25
N THR A 618 -64.14 4.80 -9.98
CA THR A 618 -64.57 6.08 -10.55
C THR A 618 -63.66 6.76 -11.60
N ARG A 619 -64.06 6.47 -12.84
CA ARG A 619 -63.79 7.14 -14.12
C ARG A 619 -64.04 8.66 -14.02
N THR A 620 -63.01 9.45 -14.29
CA THR A 620 -63.13 10.80 -14.88
C THR A 620 -62.26 10.87 -16.14
N GLU A 621 -62.77 11.59 -17.13
CA GLU A 621 -62.44 11.58 -18.56
C GLU A 621 -60.94 11.68 -18.95
N PRO A 622 -60.55 11.14 -20.12
CA PRO A 622 -59.20 11.26 -20.65
C PRO A 622 -58.99 12.62 -21.33
N LEU A 623 -57.92 13.33 -20.96
CA LEU A 623 -57.38 14.44 -21.72
C LEU A 623 -56.29 13.90 -22.66
N ASP A 624 -56.55 13.93 -23.95
CA ASP A 624 -55.59 13.67 -25.01
C ASP A 624 -54.46 14.72 -24.97
N ALA A 625 -53.22 14.28 -24.72
CA ALA A 625 -52.02 15.07 -24.98
C ALA A 625 -51.01 14.20 -25.74
N PRO A 626 -50.55 14.61 -26.94
CA PRO A 626 -49.67 13.79 -27.76
C PRO A 626 -48.24 13.76 -27.20
N HIS A 627 -47.72 12.55 -27.00
CA HIS A 627 -46.31 12.27 -26.72
C HIS A 627 -45.42 12.58 -27.95
N ALA A 628 -45.09 13.85 -28.14
CA ALA A 628 -44.18 14.32 -29.20
C ALA A 628 -42.80 14.79 -28.68
N LYS A 629 -42.36 14.31 -27.51
CA LYS A 629 -41.16 14.84 -26.84
C LYS A 629 -39.91 13.94 -26.90
N THR A 630 -40.03 12.72 -27.40
CA THR A 630 -38.92 11.75 -27.40
C THR A 630 -37.97 11.91 -28.60
N ASP A 631 -38.45 12.43 -29.74
CA ASP A 631 -37.61 12.61 -30.94
C ASP A 631 -36.74 13.88 -30.90
N ALA A 632 -37.14 14.89 -30.11
CA ALA A 632 -36.39 16.14 -29.97
C ALA A 632 -35.13 16.02 -29.10
N ASP A 633 -35.15 15.11 -28.12
CA ASP A 633 -33.99 14.88 -27.25
C ASP A 633 -32.90 14.06 -27.99
N ALA A 634 -33.29 13.10 -28.83
CA ALA A 634 -32.35 12.30 -29.63
C ALA A 634 -31.63 13.12 -30.72
N THR A 635 -32.31 14.12 -31.31
CA THR A 635 -31.68 15.02 -32.30
C THR A 635 -30.67 15.97 -31.66
N ARG A 636 -30.94 16.42 -30.43
CA ARG A 636 -30.06 17.34 -29.70
C ARG A 636 -28.78 16.65 -29.21
N ASP A 637 -28.86 15.39 -28.79
CA ASP A 637 -27.68 14.62 -28.39
C ASP A 637 -26.77 14.33 -29.60
N ALA A 638 -27.34 14.07 -30.79
CA ALA A 638 -26.58 13.91 -32.02
C ALA A 638 -25.89 15.20 -32.50
N GLU A 639 -26.53 16.37 -32.33
CA GLU A 639 -25.91 17.67 -32.64
C GLU A 639 -24.73 17.99 -31.71
N LEU A 640 -24.83 17.67 -30.41
CA LEU A 640 -23.74 17.89 -29.45
C LEU A 640 -22.53 16.97 -29.71
N GLU A 641 -22.74 15.73 -30.14
CA GLU A 641 -21.65 14.82 -30.55
C GLU A 641 -20.95 15.29 -31.83
N ALA A 642 -21.71 15.83 -32.79
CA ALA A 642 -21.16 16.39 -34.02
C ALA A 642 -20.32 17.66 -33.75
N GLU A 643 -20.79 18.54 -32.86
CA GLU A 643 -20.07 19.77 -32.49
C GLU A 643 -18.76 19.46 -31.75
N ALA A 644 -18.78 18.48 -30.84
CA ALA A 644 -17.58 18.02 -30.14
C ALA A 644 -16.54 17.37 -31.08
N SER A 645 -16.98 16.59 -32.08
CA SER A 645 -16.07 16.03 -33.09
C SER A 645 -15.45 17.13 -33.97
N ALA A 646 -16.23 18.13 -34.37
CA ALA A 646 -15.75 19.25 -35.16
C ALA A 646 -14.71 20.11 -34.40
N GLU A 647 -14.91 20.32 -33.09
CA GLU A 647 -13.96 21.05 -32.25
C GLU A 647 -12.64 20.26 -32.09
N ALA A 648 -12.71 18.94 -31.92
CA ALA A 648 -11.54 18.07 -31.84
C ALA A 648 -10.72 18.06 -33.15
N GLU A 649 -11.38 18.02 -34.32
CA GLU A 649 -10.70 18.13 -35.61
C GLU A 649 -10.04 19.51 -35.79
N ARG A 650 -10.70 20.59 -35.33
CA ARG A 650 -10.15 21.94 -35.41
C ARG A 650 -8.89 22.09 -34.56
N ASP A 651 -8.88 21.52 -33.36
CA ASP A 651 -7.72 21.53 -32.46
C ASP A 651 -6.57 20.68 -33.01
N ALA A 652 -6.87 19.53 -33.63
CA ALA A 652 -5.87 18.73 -34.33
C ALA A 652 -5.26 19.48 -35.53
N ALA A 653 -6.06 20.22 -36.29
CA ALA A 653 -5.58 21.06 -37.38
C ALA A 653 -4.68 22.21 -36.87
N LEU A 654 -5.05 22.87 -35.77
CA LEU A 654 -4.24 23.91 -35.13
C LEU A 654 -2.90 23.38 -34.60
N ALA A 655 -2.88 22.14 -34.09
CA ALA A 655 -1.65 21.49 -33.64
C ALA A 655 -0.66 21.23 -34.79
N THR A 656 -1.15 20.90 -35.98
CA THR A 656 -0.28 20.68 -37.18
C THR A 656 0.26 21.98 -37.78
N LEU A 657 -0.40 23.11 -37.56
CA LEU A 657 0.05 24.43 -38.04
C LEU A 657 1.08 25.10 -37.12
N THR A 658 1.35 24.55 -35.94
CA THR A 658 2.34 25.12 -35.02
C THR A 658 3.74 24.64 -35.43
N PRO A 659 4.62 25.51 -35.97
CA PRO A 659 5.95 25.09 -36.39
C PRO A 659 6.77 24.59 -35.19
N PRO A 660 7.62 23.57 -35.36
CA PRO A 660 8.45 23.05 -34.29
C PRO A 660 9.33 24.17 -33.73
N ARG A 661 9.23 24.41 -32.42
CA ARG A 661 10.09 25.37 -31.71
C ARG A 661 11.57 25.03 -32.01
N PRO A 662 12.39 26.01 -32.44
CA PRO A 662 13.80 25.77 -32.69
C PRO A 662 14.46 25.22 -31.42
N ARG A 663 15.14 24.07 -31.55
CA ARG A 663 15.92 23.49 -30.45
C ARG A 663 17.00 24.48 -30.07
N ALA A 664 16.97 24.96 -28.82
CA ALA A 664 18.06 25.74 -28.25
C ALA A 664 19.34 24.89 -28.31
N SER A 665 20.33 25.37 -29.05
CA SER A 665 21.66 24.78 -29.09
C SER A 665 22.27 24.81 -27.68
N PRO A 666 22.95 23.75 -27.24
CA PRO A 666 23.66 23.76 -25.98
C PRO A 666 24.81 24.77 -26.07
N GLU A 667 24.79 25.78 -25.20
CA GLU A 667 25.95 26.65 -24.97
C GLU A 667 27.12 25.81 -24.46
N THR A 668 28.30 26.12 -25.00
CA THR A 668 29.58 25.41 -24.81
C THR A 668 30.32 25.90 -23.58
#